data_AF-A0AA35SRC4-F1
#
_entry.id   AF-A0AA35SRC4-F1
#
_cell.length_a   1.000
_cell.length_b   1.000
_cell.length_c   1.000
_cell.angle_alpha   90.00
_cell.angle_beta   90.00
_cell.angle_gamma   90.00
#
_symmetry.space_group_name_H-M   'P 1'
#
loop_
_entity.id
_entity.type
_entity.pdbx_description
1 polymer ?
#
loop_
_entity_poly.entity_id
_entity_poly.type
_entity_poly.pdbx_seq_one_letter_code
_entity_poly.pdbx_strand_id
1 'polypeptide(L)'
;MVQAEMERLLDILPPRVKSSLLTQENLADLLEVVLDLGRLPEARFPAGDVLLDDEEVSRDDLDYLIEQIGDFGDDNRAGMERTLHRISAIRNRRGQVVGITCRAGRAVFGTIKIIEDLAFANKNILLLGRPGVGKTTMLREVARVLADSARKRVVIVDTSNEIAGDGDVPHPAIGHARRMQVATPTRQHGVMIEAVENHMPQVIIIDEMGTEEEAAAARTIAERGVQLIATAHGNTLDNLILNPTLSDLVGGIQSVTLGDQEARYRGTQKTVLERKAPPTFDVVVEIQSWEQVAVHDGVAQVVDQWLRGYPIAPVIRSLDDGGEVIEQQGDPRPNSNPPAPWTQELNGRNQEYGQGGRRPDRRQGRQQDRYQERHQVQHQERQSGQVPAPQTRFQASYLDDAVNGEAAVGTDSGERTDSTDENGARKLEAQVFLFGVSKDKLEVAQSEMGLTLGVVNELRRASLVLTTKTHYRRGAQLVRSAESTGTPVYVLRKNTLPQLMDFLRALAKEQGIPFRGMGRAREDHASKETLDQAMLEAEEAAQRVLGGEFSVQLNPQRAYVRRLQHLLAQRFNLASTSRGREPERSVLLYRPWPVAGLFIAFEGGEGAGKTTQASLLRDRLEASSVPCELFREPGGTVLGEYLRTYLKSHRPTTPEAELLMFEAARTQLVVEKIQPALENGKTVIADRFSASTVSYQGHGRGIDLGVVTALNGFATQGITPDLIFLLDVAPVVGLSRSTGGLQLPFEMDWAASISPIKRKVDDRRFEDLDLFFHERVRQGFLAQAGANSQQWVVIDAALSLEEVTERVWENVQHLITPVVRPIKATPAQPIPQAELWSETVEAAPTRQ
;
A
#
# COMPACT_ATOMS: atom_id res chain seq x y z
N MET A 1 -33.30 -0.76 -29.15
CA MET A 1 -32.35 -0.64 -28.03
C MET A 1 -31.45 0.54 -28.33
N VAL A 2 -30.22 0.37 -28.85
CA VAL A 2 -29.25 1.44 -29.19
C VAL A 2 -29.87 2.73 -29.75
N GLN A 3 -30.73 2.67 -30.78
CA GLN A 3 -31.38 3.86 -31.34
C GLN A 3 -32.23 4.64 -30.30
N ALA A 4 -33.03 3.93 -29.49
CA ALA A 4 -33.89 4.51 -28.45
C ALA A 4 -33.14 4.91 -27.17
N GLU A 5 -31.83 4.63 -27.09
CA GLU A 5 -30.92 5.20 -26.10
C GLU A 5 -30.33 6.51 -26.65
N MET A 6 -29.81 6.48 -27.89
CA MET A 6 -29.34 7.67 -28.60
C MET A 6 -30.42 8.75 -28.72
N GLU A 7 -31.69 8.39 -28.95
CA GLU A 7 -32.83 9.32 -28.94
C GLU A 7 -32.92 10.08 -27.60
N ARG A 8 -32.72 9.42 -26.45
CA ARG A 8 -32.70 10.11 -25.13
C ARG A 8 -31.49 11.03 -24.96
N LEU A 9 -30.32 10.61 -25.46
CA LEU A 9 -29.13 11.47 -25.47
C LEU A 9 -29.36 12.73 -26.32
N LEU A 10 -30.09 12.61 -27.41
CA LEU A 10 -30.46 13.75 -28.26
C LEU A 10 -31.60 14.59 -27.65
N ASP A 11 -32.48 14.00 -26.84
CA ASP A 11 -33.58 14.72 -26.18
C ASP A 11 -33.11 15.72 -25.11
N ILE A 12 -32.01 15.43 -24.40
CA ILE A 12 -31.43 16.35 -23.40
C ILE A 12 -30.62 17.51 -24.00
N LEU A 13 -30.25 17.45 -25.29
CA LEU A 13 -29.40 18.47 -25.94
C LEU A 13 -30.21 19.71 -26.35
N PRO A 14 -29.63 20.92 -26.30
CA PRO A 14 -30.26 22.13 -26.79
C PRO A 14 -30.78 21.95 -28.23
N PRO A 15 -31.97 22.48 -28.59
CA PRO A 15 -32.61 22.18 -29.88
C PRO A 15 -31.74 22.45 -31.12
N ARG A 16 -30.86 23.46 -31.08
CA ARG A 16 -29.89 23.75 -32.17
C ARG A 16 -28.83 22.65 -32.32
N VAL A 17 -28.18 22.29 -31.20
CA VAL A 17 -27.16 21.22 -31.09
C VAL A 17 -27.75 19.88 -31.53
N LYS A 18 -28.97 19.55 -31.05
CA LYS A 18 -29.73 18.36 -31.46
C LYS A 18 -30.00 18.34 -32.96
N SER A 19 -30.47 19.45 -33.52
CA SER A 19 -30.82 19.55 -34.95
C SER A 19 -29.60 19.35 -35.85
N SER A 20 -28.44 19.87 -35.45
CA SER A 20 -27.18 19.69 -36.18
C SER A 20 -26.62 18.27 -36.07
N LEU A 21 -26.70 17.63 -34.89
CA LEU A 21 -26.33 16.22 -34.74
C LEU A 21 -27.18 15.30 -35.62
N LEU A 22 -28.46 15.61 -35.81
CA LEU A 22 -29.37 14.86 -36.67
C LEU A 22 -29.08 15.00 -38.18
N THR A 23 -28.19 15.91 -38.63
CA THR A 23 -27.74 15.97 -40.03
C THR A 23 -26.45 15.19 -40.29
N GLN A 24 -25.77 14.69 -39.24
CA GLN A 24 -24.51 13.95 -39.38
C GLN A 24 -24.77 12.50 -39.82
N GLU A 25 -24.28 12.13 -41.02
CA GLU A 25 -24.44 10.76 -41.55
C GLU A 25 -23.81 9.69 -40.64
N ASN A 26 -22.78 10.06 -39.88
CA ASN A 26 -22.06 9.22 -38.93
C ASN A 26 -22.55 9.37 -37.47
N LEU A 27 -23.76 9.90 -37.22
CA LEU A 27 -24.36 9.98 -35.88
C LEU A 27 -24.36 8.62 -35.14
N ALA A 28 -24.44 7.53 -35.89
CA ALA A 28 -24.30 6.16 -35.39
C ALA A 28 -22.94 5.86 -34.73
N ASP A 29 -21.92 6.69 -34.91
CA ASP A 29 -20.54 6.56 -34.38
C ASP A 29 -20.14 7.70 -33.42
N LEU A 30 -21.09 8.55 -33.02
CA LEU A 30 -20.88 9.60 -32.01
C LEU A 30 -20.25 9.03 -30.71
N LEU A 31 -19.16 9.66 -30.25
CA LEU A 31 -18.44 9.30 -29.02
C LEU A 31 -18.85 10.19 -27.85
N GLU A 32 -18.81 11.51 -28.02
CA GLU A 32 -19.20 12.48 -27.01
C GLU A 32 -19.56 13.84 -27.64
N VAL A 33 -20.42 14.59 -26.97
CA VAL A 33 -20.77 15.99 -27.28
C VAL A 33 -20.24 16.88 -26.17
N VAL A 34 -19.58 17.99 -26.52
CA VAL A 34 -18.97 18.93 -25.59
C VAL A 34 -19.62 20.29 -25.75
N LEU A 35 -20.10 20.85 -24.63
CA LEU A 35 -20.71 22.17 -24.55
C LEU A 35 -19.99 22.99 -23.47
N ASP A 36 -19.06 23.86 -23.87
CA ASP A 36 -18.30 24.74 -22.98
C ASP A 36 -18.77 26.20 -23.15
N LEU A 37 -19.11 26.89 -22.05
CA LEU A 37 -19.61 28.27 -22.06
C LEU A 37 -18.62 29.22 -22.75
N GLY A 38 -19.05 29.89 -23.83
CA GLY A 38 -18.19 30.77 -24.62
C GLY A 38 -17.25 30.03 -25.60
N ARG A 39 -17.66 28.84 -26.06
CA ARG A 39 -17.05 28.08 -27.16
C ARG A 39 -18.13 27.55 -28.09
N LEU A 40 -17.79 27.27 -29.34
CA LEU A 40 -18.69 26.57 -30.27
C LEU A 40 -18.96 25.13 -29.77
N PRO A 41 -20.17 24.58 -29.91
CA PRO A 41 -20.49 23.21 -29.50
C PRO A 41 -19.81 22.19 -30.44
N GLU A 42 -19.29 21.11 -29.87
CA GLU A 42 -18.42 20.13 -30.56
C GLU A 42 -18.95 18.71 -30.39
N ALA A 43 -18.89 17.90 -31.45
CA ALA A 43 -19.16 16.46 -31.41
C ALA A 43 -17.94 15.67 -31.87
N ARG A 44 -17.59 14.62 -31.13
CA ARG A 44 -16.42 13.77 -31.40
C ARG A 44 -16.82 12.44 -32.02
N PHE A 45 -16.10 12.04 -33.05
CA PHE A 45 -16.27 10.77 -33.76
C PHE A 45 -14.91 10.07 -33.96
N PRO A 46 -14.85 8.76 -34.23
CA PRO A 46 -13.59 8.06 -34.50
C PRO A 46 -12.80 8.61 -35.70
N ALA A 47 -13.47 9.34 -36.60
CA ALA A 47 -12.88 9.97 -37.77
C ALA A 47 -12.37 11.41 -37.52
N GLY A 48 -12.67 12.00 -36.36
CA GLY A 48 -12.34 13.39 -36.01
C GLY A 48 -13.50 14.13 -35.34
N ASP A 49 -13.23 15.38 -34.97
CA ASP A 49 -14.16 16.24 -34.24
C ASP A 49 -14.88 17.22 -35.21
N VAL A 50 -16.15 17.52 -34.91
CA VAL A 50 -17.05 18.30 -35.77
C VAL A 50 -17.69 19.42 -34.94
N LEU A 51 -17.61 20.66 -35.42
CA LEU A 51 -18.36 21.78 -34.83
C LEU A 51 -19.83 21.67 -35.27
N LEU A 52 -20.73 21.75 -34.29
CA LEU A 52 -22.16 21.55 -34.51
C LEU A 52 -22.90 22.85 -34.84
N ASP A 53 -22.36 24.01 -34.48
CA ASP A 53 -23.03 25.31 -34.62
C ASP A 53 -22.00 26.43 -34.78
N ASP A 54 -22.41 27.50 -35.46
CA ASP A 54 -21.61 28.73 -35.64
C ASP A 54 -21.79 29.70 -34.45
N GLU A 55 -22.80 29.49 -33.59
CA GLU A 55 -23.02 30.26 -32.36
C GLU A 55 -22.41 29.59 -31.12
N GLU A 56 -21.69 30.37 -30.30
CA GLU A 56 -21.11 29.91 -29.02
C GLU A 56 -22.19 29.37 -28.06
N VAL A 57 -21.82 28.36 -27.25
CA VAL A 57 -22.64 27.83 -26.15
C VAL A 57 -22.88 28.92 -25.13
N SER A 58 -24.16 29.26 -24.95
CA SER A 58 -24.63 30.29 -24.03
C SER A 58 -24.84 29.74 -22.61
N ARG A 59 -25.26 30.62 -21.70
CA ARG A 59 -25.74 30.20 -20.37
C ARG A 59 -26.99 29.33 -20.50
N ASP A 60 -27.91 29.75 -21.35
CA ASP A 60 -29.25 29.17 -21.50
C ASP A 60 -29.19 27.77 -22.14
N ASP A 61 -28.20 27.50 -23.00
CA ASP A 61 -27.92 26.15 -23.54
C ASP A 61 -27.52 25.16 -22.42
N LEU A 62 -26.67 25.60 -21.48
CA LEU A 62 -26.25 24.77 -20.35
C LEU A 62 -27.37 24.59 -19.33
N ASP A 63 -28.12 25.65 -19.02
CA ASP A 63 -29.21 25.58 -18.05
C ASP A 63 -30.40 24.76 -18.58
N TYR A 64 -30.72 24.83 -19.88
CA TYR A 64 -31.67 23.91 -20.54
C TYR A 64 -31.27 22.43 -20.34
N LEU A 65 -30.00 22.12 -20.60
CA LEU A 65 -29.49 20.76 -20.51
C LEU A 65 -29.47 20.25 -19.06
N ILE A 66 -29.17 21.12 -18.09
CA ILE A 66 -29.30 20.81 -16.66
C ILE A 66 -30.77 20.55 -16.29
N GLU A 67 -31.73 21.35 -16.77
CA GLU A 67 -33.17 21.11 -16.53
C GLU A 67 -33.67 19.76 -17.07
N GLN A 68 -33.12 19.25 -18.17
CA GLN A 68 -33.51 17.94 -18.72
C GLN A 68 -32.89 16.74 -17.98
N ILE A 69 -31.80 16.94 -17.24
CA ILE A 69 -31.07 15.88 -16.52
C ILE A 69 -31.44 15.84 -15.04
N GLY A 70 -31.57 17.00 -14.40
CA GLY A 70 -31.68 17.13 -12.95
C GLY A 70 -30.33 17.38 -12.28
N ASP A 71 -30.21 16.96 -11.02
CA ASP A 71 -29.04 17.22 -10.18
C ASP A 71 -27.81 16.37 -10.56
N PHE A 72 -26.63 16.98 -10.43
CA PHE A 72 -25.34 16.31 -10.55
C PHE A 72 -24.80 15.97 -9.15
N GLY A 73 -24.21 14.78 -9.01
CA GLY A 73 -23.61 14.30 -7.76
C GLY A 73 -22.32 15.04 -7.35
N ASP A 74 -21.79 14.68 -6.18
CA ASP A 74 -20.57 15.27 -5.60
C ASP A 74 -19.32 15.08 -6.50
N ASP A 75 -19.30 14.05 -7.35
CA ASP A 75 -18.24 13.79 -8.33
C ASP A 75 -18.41 14.59 -9.65
N ASN A 76 -19.50 15.37 -9.76
CA ASN A 76 -19.93 16.12 -10.94
C ASN A 76 -20.37 15.26 -12.13
N ARG A 77 -20.79 14.01 -11.91
CA ARG A 77 -21.56 13.23 -12.90
C ARG A 77 -23.07 13.40 -12.72
N ALA A 78 -23.79 13.08 -13.78
CA ALA A 78 -25.23 12.85 -13.74
C ALA A 78 -25.60 11.74 -14.71
N GLY A 79 -26.50 10.86 -14.25
CA GLY A 79 -26.91 9.67 -14.98
C GLY A 79 -28.25 9.82 -15.66
N MET A 80 -28.41 9.18 -16.82
CA MET A 80 -29.69 9.09 -17.52
C MET A 80 -30.32 7.70 -17.38
N GLU A 81 -31.56 7.69 -16.90
CA GLU A 81 -32.37 6.50 -16.63
C GLU A 81 -32.39 5.47 -17.76
N ARG A 82 -32.01 4.22 -17.43
CA ARG A 82 -31.93 3.10 -18.37
C ARG A 82 -31.08 3.40 -19.62
N THR A 83 -30.01 4.19 -19.50
CA THR A 83 -28.99 4.40 -20.55
C THR A 83 -27.59 4.04 -20.05
N LEU A 84 -26.60 3.98 -20.96
CA LEU A 84 -25.18 3.89 -20.62
C LEU A 84 -24.42 5.20 -20.91
N HIS A 85 -25.15 6.28 -21.19
CA HIS A 85 -24.55 7.57 -21.46
C HIS A 85 -24.08 8.21 -20.15
N ARG A 86 -22.89 8.81 -20.16
CA ARG A 86 -22.29 9.43 -18.97
C ARG A 86 -22.17 10.93 -19.19
N ILE A 87 -22.80 11.71 -18.32
CA ILE A 87 -22.77 13.16 -18.40
C ILE A 87 -21.86 13.68 -17.29
N SER A 88 -21.05 14.69 -17.57
CA SER A 88 -20.05 15.19 -16.63
C SER A 88 -19.93 16.71 -16.73
N ALA A 89 -20.09 17.40 -15.61
CA ALA A 89 -20.09 18.85 -15.51
C ALA A 89 -18.74 19.40 -15.03
N ILE A 90 -18.29 20.48 -15.67
CA ILE A 90 -17.17 21.31 -15.25
C ILE A 90 -17.75 22.50 -14.46
N ARG A 91 -17.37 22.67 -13.19
CA ARG A 91 -17.83 23.78 -12.34
C ARG A 91 -16.77 24.85 -12.16
N ASN A 92 -17.21 26.11 -12.09
CA ASN A 92 -16.35 27.24 -11.73
C ASN A 92 -16.14 27.33 -10.20
N ARG A 93 -15.28 28.26 -9.75
CA ARG A 93 -14.98 28.50 -8.31
C ARG A 93 -16.18 28.94 -7.45
N ARG A 94 -17.37 29.15 -8.04
CA ARG A 94 -18.63 29.46 -7.35
C ARG A 94 -19.61 28.26 -7.37
N GLY A 95 -19.17 27.08 -7.82
CA GLY A 95 -20.00 25.88 -7.94
C GLY A 95 -20.95 25.87 -9.15
N GLN A 96 -20.93 26.91 -9.99
CA GLN A 96 -21.80 26.97 -11.17
C GLN A 96 -21.20 26.14 -12.30
N VAL A 97 -22.01 25.31 -12.95
CA VAL A 97 -21.60 24.57 -14.15
C VAL A 97 -21.28 25.54 -15.27
N VAL A 98 -20.14 25.36 -15.95
CA VAL A 98 -19.64 26.20 -17.05
C VAL A 98 -19.21 25.41 -18.28
N GLY A 99 -19.22 24.08 -18.21
CA GLY A 99 -19.06 23.20 -19.36
C GLY A 99 -19.64 21.83 -19.05
N ILE A 100 -20.15 21.12 -20.05
CA ILE A 100 -20.76 19.79 -19.89
C ILE A 100 -20.31 18.88 -21.04
N THR A 101 -19.83 17.68 -20.70
CA THR A 101 -19.50 16.61 -21.66
C THR A 101 -20.53 15.49 -21.55
N CYS A 102 -21.19 15.16 -22.67
CA CYS A 102 -22.19 14.09 -22.78
C CYS A 102 -21.60 12.92 -23.58
N ARG A 103 -21.12 11.87 -22.91
CA ARG A 103 -20.50 10.70 -23.56
C ARG A 103 -21.53 9.64 -23.96
N ALA A 104 -21.54 9.27 -25.24
CA ALA A 104 -22.46 8.33 -25.85
C ALA A 104 -22.07 6.86 -25.61
N GLY A 105 -22.18 6.39 -24.35
CA GLY A 105 -21.99 4.97 -24.02
C GLY A 105 -23.03 4.04 -24.67
N ARG A 106 -22.67 2.77 -24.90
CA ARG A 106 -23.44 1.81 -25.70
C ARG A 106 -23.28 0.40 -25.14
N ALA A 107 -24.29 -0.45 -25.33
CA ALA A 107 -24.16 -1.89 -25.08
C ALA A 107 -23.69 -2.63 -26.33
N VAL A 108 -22.67 -3.48 -26.17
CA VAL A 108 -22.19 -4.43 -27.18
C VAL A 108 -22.48 -5.84 -26.66
N PHE A 109 -22.76 -6.77 -27.57
CA PHE A 109 -23.17 -8.14 -27.27
C PHE A 109 -22.40 -9.14 -28.14
N GLY A 110 -22.32 -10.40 -27.71
CA GLY A 110 -21.57 -11.49 -28.36
C GLY A 110 -20.19 -11.74 -27.75
N THR A 111 -19.62 -10.76 -27.04
CA THR A 111 -18.30 -10.81 -26.38
C THR A 111 -18.14 -11.98 -25.41
N ILE A 112 -19.23 -12.40 -24.76
CA ILE A 112 -19.28 -13.51 -23.79
C ILE A 112 -18.88 -14.88 -24.38
N LYS A 113 -19.12 -15.14 -25.68
CA LYS A 113 -19.09 -16.51 -26.22
C LYS A 113 -17.74 -17.21 -26.02
N ILE A 114 -16.64 -16.46 -26.00
CA ILE A 114 -15.25 -16.94 -25.80
C ILE A 114 -15.06 -17.59 -24.40
N ILE A 115 -15.84 -17.19 -23.40
CA ILE A 115 -15.76 -17.65 -22.00
C ILE A 115 -17.11 -18.09 -21.42
N GLU A 116 -18.11 -18.32 -22.28
CA GLU A 116 -19.48 -18.64 -21.87
C GLU A 116 -19.54 -19.98 -21.11
N ASP A 117 -18.87 -21.01 -21.62
CA ASP A 117 -18.69 -22.31 -20.97
C ASP A 117 -18.13 -22.19 -19.54
N LEU A 118 -17.14 -21.32 -19.33
CA LEU A 118 -16.53 -21.07 -18.03
C LEU A 118 -17.52 -20.43 -17.05
N ALA A 119 -18.32 -19.46 -17.52
CA ALA A 119 -19.34 -18.79 -16.73
C ALA A 119 -20.50 -19.73 -16.35
N PHE A 120 -20.90 -20.62 -17.26
CA PHE A 120 -21.90 -21.67 -17.02
C PHE A 120 -21.38 -22.80 -16.12
N ALA A 121 -20.07 -23.10 -16.13
CA ALA A 121 -19.45 -24.13 -15.28
C ALA A 121 -19.46 -23.84 -13.77
N ASN A 122 -20.02 -22.70 -13.34
CA ASN A 122 -20.06 -22.20 -11.95
C ASN A 122 -18.67 -21.93 -11.32
N LYS A 123 -17.63 -21.78 -12.14
CA LYS A 123 -16.29 -21.38 -11.70
C LYS A 123 -16.27 -19.90 -11.32
N ASN A 124 -15.42 -19.54 -10.37
CA ASN A 124 -15.09 -18.16 -10.06
C ASN A 124 -14.09 -17.63 -11.11
N ILE A 125 -14.42 -16.51 -11.76
CA ILE A 125 -13.67 -15.95 -12.90
C ILE A 125 -13.16 -14.54 -12.55
N LEU A 126 -11.86 -14.31 -12.74
CA LEU A 126 -11.27 -12.97 -12.65
C LEU A 126 -10.82 -12.49 -14.04
N LEU A 127 -11.36 -11.35 -14.48
CA LEU A 127 -11.04 -10.70 -15.74
C LEU A 127 -9.91 -9.67 -15.52
N LEU A 128 -8.81 -9.84 -16.24
CA LEU A 128 -7.66 -8.93 -16.29
C LEU A 128 -7.55 -8.30 -17.68
N GLY A 129 -6.78 -7.22 -17.80
CA GLY A 129 -6.48 -6.59 -19.09
C GLY A 129 -6.38 -5.07 -18.99
N ARG A 130 -5.85 -4.46 -20.06
CA ARG A 130 -5.56 -3.02 -20.14
C ARG A 130 -6.82 -2.16 -19.98
N PRO A 131 -6.69 -0.85 -19.64
CA PRO A 131 -7.78 0.11 -19.78
C PRO A 131 -8.37 0.07 -21.20
N GLY A 132 -9.68 0.23 -21.34
CA GLY A 132 -10.39 0.25 -22.63
C GLY A 132 -10.53 -1.10 -23.38
N VAL A 133 -9.91 -2.19 -22.92
CA VAL A 133 -9.90 -3.48 -23.67
C VAL A 133 -11.23 -4.27 -23.67
N GLY A 134 -12.29 -3.73 -23.05
CA GLY A 134 -13.64 -4.36 -23.03
C GLY A 134 -14.03 -5.10 -21.73
N LYS A 135 -13.22 -5.03 -20.67
CA LYS A 135 -13.49 -5.65 -19.35
C LYS A 135 -14.95 -5.47 -18.86
N THR A 136 -15.40 -4.22 -18.74
CA THR A 136 -16.74 -3.86 -18.26
C THR A 136 -17.85 -4.30 -19.21
N THR A 137 -17.58 -4.30 -20.52
CA THR A 137 -18.51 -4.84 -21.54
C THR A 137 -18.75 -6.33 -21.33
N MET A 138 -17.67 -7.08 -21.08
CA MET A 138 -17.73 -8.51 -20.80
C MET A 138 -18.47 -8.78 -19.47
N LEU A 139 -18.18 -8.03 -18.39
CA LEU A 139 -18.94 -8.14 -17.13
C LEU A 139 -20.44 -7.88 -17.31
N ARG A 140 -20.80 -6.82 -18.05
CA ARG A 140 -22.20 -6.46 -18.37
C ARG A 140 -22.92 -7.60 -19.08
N GLU A 141 -22.28 -8.20 -20.08
CA GLU A 141 -22.88 -9.30 -20.82
C GLU A 141 -22.93 -10.61 -20.03
N VAL A 142 -21.89 -10.92 -19.24
CA VAL A 142 -21.91 -12.04 -18.27
C VAL A 142 -23.12 -11.91 -17.33
N ALA A 143 -23.38 -10.71 -16.81
CA ALA A 143 -24.53 -10.46 -15.93
C ALA A 143 -25.85 -10.83 -16.60
N ARG A 144 -26.06 -10.36 -17.84
CA ARG A 144 -27.24 -10.65 -18.67
C ARG A 144 -27.40 -12.13 -18.96
N VAL A 145 -26.35 -12.81 -19.41
CA VAL A 145 -26.41 -14.25 -19.77
C VAL A 145 -26.68 -15.10 -18.53
N LEU A 146 -26.07 -14.79 -17.38
CA LEU A 146 -26.32 -15.54 -16.15
C LEU A 146 -27.69 -15.23 -15.53
N ALA A 147 -28.21 -14.01 -15.66
CA ALA A 147 -29.53 -13.64 -15.16
C ALA A 147 -30.68 -14.14 -16.05
N ASP A 148 -30.56 -14.01 -17.38
CA ASP A 148 -31.65 -14.31 -18.32
C ASP A 148 -31.62 -15.75 -18.82
N SER A 149 -30.46 -16.18 -19.34
CA SER A 149 -30.29 -17.50 -19.96
C SER A 149 -30.09 -18.59 -18.91
N ALA A 150 -29.19 -18.37 -17.94
CA ALA A 150 -28.94 -19.32 -16.86
C ALA A 150 -29.94 -19.21 -15.68
N ARG A 151 -30.76 -18.15 -15.65
CA ARG A 151 -31.77 -17.85 -14.61
C ARG A 151 -31.21 -17.87 -13.18
N LYS A 152 -29.93 -17.49 -13.02
CA LYS A 152 -29.28 -17.34 -11.71
C LYS A 152 -29.70 -16.03 -11.06
N ARG A 153 -29.76 -16.00 -9.73
CA ARG A 153 -29.85 -14.73 -8.97
C ARG A 153 -28.50 -14.02 -9.03
N VAL A 154 -28.36 -13.11 -10.00
CA VAL A 154 -27.17 -12.26 -10.17
C VAL A 154 -27.35 -10.94 -9.42
N VAL A 155 -26.35 -10.55 -8.62
CA VAL A 155 -26.22 -9.20 -8.07
C VAL A 155 -24.93 -8.58 -8.59
N ILE A 156 -24.99 -7.32 -9.00
CA ILE A 156 -23.85 -6.52 -9.47
C ILE A 156 -23.54 -5.47 -8.40
N VAL A 157 -22.29 -5.46 -7.92
CA VAL A 157 -21.74 -4.38 -7.10
C VAL A 157 -21.03 -3.43 -8.06
N ASP A 158 -21.68 -2.29 -8.34
CA ASP A 158 -21.22 -1.32 -9.34
C ASP A 158 -20.70 -0.06 -8.63
N THR A 159 -19.38 0.15 -8.71
CA THR A 159 -18.69 1.27 -8.04
C THR A 159 -18.50 2.47 -8.97
N SER A 160 -18.18 2.21 -10.24
CA SER A 160 -17.91 3.23 -11.25
C SER A 160 -19.17 3.60 -12.08
N ASN A 161 -20.30 2.94 -11.79
CA ASN A 161 -21.58 2.95 -12.52
C ASN A 161 -21.47 2.50 -14.00
N GLU A 162 -20.38 1.84 -14.38
CA GLU A 162 -20.09 1.53 -15.78
C GLU A 162 -20.72 0.20 -16.25
N ILE A 163 -21.08 -0.74 -15.36
CA ILE A 163 -21.71 -2.03 -15.73
C ILE A 163 -23.21 -1.86 -15.98
N ALA A 164 -23.90 -1.06 -15.17
CA ALA A 164 -25.34 -0.96 -15.19
C ALA A 164 -25.88 0.44 -15.52
N GLY A 165 -25.01 1.43 -15.75
CA GLY A 165 -25.39 2.81 -16.01
C GLY A 165 -25.60 3.62 -14.72
N ASP A 166 -25.70 4.93 -14.89
CA ASP A 166 -25.46 5.93 -13.84
C ASP A 166 -26.76 6.43 -13.16
N GLY A 167 -27.92 6.34 -13.84
CA GLY A 167 -29.25 6.64 -13.27
C GLY A 167 -29.80 5.52 -12.38
N ASP A 168 -30.86 5.79 -11.59
CA ASP A 168 -31.44 4.90 -10.56
C ASP A 168 -32.00 3.58 -11.12
N VAL A 169 -32.62 3.61 -12.31
CA VAL A 169 -33.11 2.41 -12.98
C VAL A 169 -32.02 1.89 -13.95
N PRO A 170 -31.46 0.69 -13.72
CA PRO A 170 -30.32 0.20 -14.47
C PRO A 170 -30.64 -0.07 -15.94
N HIS A 171 -29.58 -0.08 -16.76
CA HIS A 171 -29.65 -0.34 -18.18
C HIS A 171 -30.06 -1.78 -18.50
N PRO A 172 -30.98 -2.03 -19.46
CA PRO A 172 -31.48 -3.38 -19.71
C PRO A 172 -30.45 -4.38 -20.26
N ALA A 173 -29.24 -3.94 -20.65
CA ALA A 173 -28.17 -4.84 -21.09
C ALA A 173 -27.55 -5.69 -19.96
N ILE A 174 -27.95 -5.50 -18.69
CA ILE A 174 -27.63 -6.43 -17.59
C ILE A 174 -28.68 -7.55 -17.43
N GLY A 175 -29.74 -7.56 -18.23
CA GLY A 175 -30.86 -8.50 -18.09
C GLY A 175 -31.62 -8.31 -16.78
N HIS A 176 -32.03 -9.42 -16.15
CA HIS A 176 -32.70 -9.42 -14.85
C HIS A 176 -31.73 -9.35 -13.64
N ALA A 177 -30.45 -9.02 -13.86
CA ALA A 177 -29.49 -8.84 -12.77
C ALA A 177 -29.85 -7.63 -11.90
N ARG A 178 -29.61 -7.72 -10.58
CA ARG A 178 -29.89 -6.63 -9.64
C ARG A 178 -28.63 -5.79 -9.37
N ARG A 179 -28.68 -4.48 -9.57
CA ARG A 179 -27.59 -3.55 -9.20
C ARG A 179 -27.65 -3.20 -7.71
N MET A 180 -26.49 -3.09 -7.08
CA MET A 180 -26.24 -2.33 -5.84
C MET A 180 -25.13 -1.33 -6.15
N GLN A 181 -25.40 -0.03 -5.98
CA GLN A 181 -24.41 1.03 -6.22
C GLN A 181 -23.54 1.25 -4.98
N VAL A 182 -22.26 1.54 -5.19
CA VAL A 182 -21.34 1.86 -4.11
C VAL A 182 -21.14 3.38 -4.04
N ALA A 183 -21.64 4.01 -2.98
CA ALA A 183 -21.58 5.48 -2.82
C ALA A 183 -20.16 6.06 -2.79
N THR A 184 -19.16 5.30 -2.35
CA THR A 184 -17.73 5.63 -2.45
C THR A 184 -16.91 4.34 -2.62
N PRO A 185 -15.83 4.29 -3.42
CA PRO A 185 -15.05 3.05 -3.63
C PRO A 185 -14.60 2.37 -2.34
N THR A 186 -14.23 3.15 -1.32
CA THR A 186 -13.87 2.69 0.04
C THR A 186 -14.96 1.89 0.77
N ARG A 187 -16.20 1.85 0.27
CA ARG A 187 -17.32 1.08 0.82
C ARG A 187 -17.65 -0.19 0.03
N GLN A 188 -16.94 -0.47 -1.06
CA GLN A 188 -17.22 -1.59 -1.97
C GLN A 188 -17.23 -2.93 -1.25
N HIS A 189 -16.24 -3.19 -0.40
CA HIS A 189 -16.18 -4.40 0.44
C HIS A 189 -17.44 -4.57 1.32
N GLY A 190 -18.03 -3.47 1.81
CA GLY A 190 -19.23 -3.50 2.65
C GLY A 190 -20.48 -3.87 1.83
N VAL A 191 -20.63 -3.26 0.66
CA VAL A 191 -21.74 -3.57 -0.27
C VAL A 191 -21.64 -5.01 -0.79
N MET A 192 -20.43 -5.54 -1.01
CA MET A 192 -20.20 -6.95 -1.35
C MET A 192 -20.70 -7.92 -0.27
N ILE A 193 -20.48 -7.62 1.01
CA ILE A 193 -21.00 -8.45 2.12
C ILE A 193 -22.52 -8.30 2.25
N GLU A 194 -23.03 -7.05 2.19
CA GLU A 194 -24.45 -6.74 2.23
C GLU A 194 -25.24 -7.49 1.13
N ALA A 195 -24.68 -7.56 -0.09
CA ALA A 195 -25.25 -8.31 -1.21
C ALA A 195 -25.49 -9.78 -0.89
N VAL A 196 -24.58 -10.45 -0.17
CA VAL A 196 -24.80 -11.85 0.23
C VAL A 196 -25.84 -11.95 1.34
N GLU A 197 -25.73 -11.08 2.35
CA GLU A 197 -26.53 -11.19 3.58
C GLU A 197 -28.00 -10.81 3.37
N ASN A 198 -28.28 -9.80 2.54
CA ASN A 198 -29.64 -9.32 2.30
C ASN A 198 -30.31 -9.93 1.06
N HIS A 199 -29.58 -10.50 0.10
CA HIS A 199 -30.15 -10.86 -1.22
C HIS A 199 -29.93 -12.32 -1.68
N MET A 200 -29.21 -13.14 -0.92
CA MET A 200 -28.97 -14.57 -1.21
C MET A 200 -28.62 -14.89 -2.69
N PRO A 201 -27.65 -14.17 -3.30
CA PRO A 201 -27.28 -14.36 -4.70
C PRO A 201 -26.72 -15.76 -4.98
N GLN A 202 -26.75 -16.14 -6.26
CA GLN A 202 -26.00 -17.28 -6.80
C GLN A 202 -24.73 -16.81 -7.51
N VAL A 203 -24.74 -15.58 -8.03
CA VAL A 203 -23.59 -14.91 -8.64
C VAL A 203 -23.49 -13.50 -8.06
N ILE A 204 -22.29 -13.10 -7.67
CA ILE A 204 -21.93 -11.69 -7.47
C ILE A 204 -20.95 -11.26 -8.56
N ILE A 205 -21.24 -10.11 -9.16
CA ILE A 205 -20.40 -9.45 -10.18
C ILE A 205 -19.83 -8.17 -9.59
N ILE A 206 -18.55 -7.90 -9.81
CA ILE A 206 -17.80 -6.82 -9.15
C ILE A 206 -16.90 -6.11 -10.18
N ASP A 207 -17.03 -4.80 -10.33
CA ASP A 207 -16.07 -4.01 -11.12
C ASP A 207 -14.82 -3.62 -10.31
N GLU A 208 -13.71 -3.36 -11.00
CA GLU A 208 -12.49 -2.70 -10.49
C GLU A 208 -12.01 -3.06 -9.07
N MET A 209 -11.82 -4.35 -8.74
CA MET A 209 -11.23 -4.75 -7.45
C MET A 209 -9.78 -4.23 -7.30
N GLY A 210 -9.51 -3.59 -6.16
CA GLY A 210 -8.26 -2.89 -5.85
C GLY A 210 -7.73 -3.05 -4.41
N THR A 211 -8.56 -3.37 -3.41
CA THR A 211 -8.15 -3.34 -1.98
C THR A 211 -8.05 -4.71 -1.28
N GLU A 212 -7.31 -4.74 -0.15
CA GLU A 212 -7.24 -5.93 0.72
C GLU A 212 -8.61 -6.28 1.33
N GLU A 213 -9.46 -5.28 1.53
CA GLU A 213 -10.79 -5.43 2.13
C GLU A 213 -11.77 -6.09 1.14
N GLU A 214 -11.75 -5.67 -0.13
CA GLU A 214 -12.45 -6.36 -1.22
C GLU A 214 -11.93 -7.80 -1.40
N ALA A 215 -10.61 -8.01 -1.34
CA ALA A 215 -10.03 -9.35 -1.47
C ALA A 215 -10.45 -10.28 -0.33
N ALA A 216 -10.50 -9.78 0.91
CA ALA A 216 -11.00 -10.53 2.06
C ALA A 216 -12.52 -10.80 1.98
N ALA A 217 -13.30 -9.82 1.51
CA ALA A 217 -14.74 -9.98 1.29
C ALA A 217 -15.03 -11.00 0.19
N ALA A 218 -14.34 -10.92 -0.97
CA ALA A 218 -14.46 -11.87 -2.06
C ALA A 218 -14.16 -13.31 -1.62
N ARG A 219 -13.07 -13.54 -0.87
CA ARG A 219 -12.80 -14.86 -0.30
C ARG A 219 -13.95 -15.36 0.60
N THR A 220 -14.48 -14.49 1.46
CA THR A 220 -15.63 -14.82 2.34
C THR A 220 -16.91 -15.15 1.55
N ILE A 221 -17.09 -14.54 0.37
CA ILE A 221 -18.24 -14.77 -0.52
C ILE A 221 -18.09 -16.10 -1.27
N ALA A 222 -16.88 -16.41 -1.78
CA ALA A 222 -16.56 -17.70 -2.39
C ALA A 222 -16.69 -18.85 -1.38
N GLU A 223 -16.23 -18.67 -0.14
CA GLU A 223 -16.38 -19.65 0.95
C GLU A 223 -17.85 -19.94 1.31
N ARG A 224 -18.78 -19.01 1.02
CA ARG A 224 -20.24 -19.21 1.14
C ARG A 224 -20.86 -19.91 -0.08
N GLY A 225 -20.08 -20.27 -1.10
CA GLY A 225 -20.54 -20.98 -2.30
C GLY A 225 -21.25 -20.09 -3.34
N VAL A 226 -21.05 -18.78 -3.28
CA VAL A 226 -21.55 -17.83 -4.30
C VAL A 226 -20.51 -17.72 -5.41
N GLN A 227 -20.95 -17.83 -6.68
CA GLN A 227 -20.06 -17.65 -7.82
C GLN A 227 -19.61 -16.19 -7.92
N LEU A 228 -18.31 -15.94 -8.04
CA LEU A 228 -17.74 -14.62 -8.24
C LEU A 228 -17.26 -14.42 -9.66
N ILE A 229 -17.66 -13.32 -10.29
CA ILE A 229 -17.09 -12.88 -11.56
C ILE A 229 -16.71 -11.40 -11.44
N ALA A 230 -15.42 -11.12 -11.43
CA ALA A 230 -14.89 -9.80 -11.13
C ALA A 230 -13.86 -9.33 -12.14
N THR A 231 -13.55 -8.04 -12.13
CA THR A 231 -12.35 -7.47 -12.74
C THR A 231 -11.41 -6.95 -11.65
N ALA A 232 -10.09 -6.91 -11.93
CA ALA A 232 -9.13 -6.27 -11.03
C ALA A 232 -8.11 -5.41 -11.82
N HIS A 233 -7.41 -4.52 -11.10
CA HIS A 233 -6.34 -3.70 -11.67
C HIS A 233 -5.08 -4.55 -11.94
N GLY A 234 -5.03 -5.16 -13.13
CA GLY A 234 -3.87 -5.90 -13.63
C GLY A 234 -3.97 -6.22 -15.11
N ASN A 235 -2.83 -6.30 -15.80
CA ASN A 235 -2.76 -6.66 -17.22
C ASN A 235 -2.58 -8.18 -17.45
N THR A 236 -1.94 -8.88 -16.51
CA THR A 236 -1.57 -10.29 -16.58
C THR A 236 -1.59 -10.94 -15.19
N LEU A 237 -1.70 -12.27 -15.17
CA LEU A 237 -1.59 -13.08 -13.95
C LEU A 237 -0.24 -12.90 -13.25
N ASP A 238 0.87 -12.75 -13.99
CA ASP A 238 2.20 -12.49 -13.44
C ASP A 238 2.23 -11.23 -12.57
N ASN A 239 1.63 -10.14 -13.04
CA ASN A 239 1.52 -8.88 -12.30
C ASN A 239 0.60 -9.04 -11.07
N LEU A 240 -0.43 -9.89 -11.15
CA LEU A 240 -1.36 -10.14 -10.06
C LEU A 240 -0.73 -10.97 -8.93
N ILE A 241 0.10 -11.97 -9.26
CA ILE A 241 0.86 -12.76 -8.27
C ILE A 241 1.86 -11.89 -7.52
N LEU A 242 2.50 -10.94 -8.21
CA LEU A 242 3.48 -10.01 -7.62
C LEU A 242 2.85 -8.87 -6.80
N ASN A 243 1.55 -8.60 -6.95
CA ASN A 243 0.88 -7.51 -6.24
C ASN A 243 0.64 -7.90 -4.76
N PRO A 244 1.15 -7.13 -3.76
CA PRO A 244 1.02 -7.50 -2.35
C PRO A 244 -0.42 -7.52 -1.83
N THR A 245 -1.30 -6.70 -2.42
CA THR A 245 -2.72 -6.57 -2.06
C THR A 245 -3.58 -7.57 -2.83
N LEU A 246 -3.42 -7.63 -4.16
CA LEU A 246 -4.29 -8.39 -5.04
C LEU A 246 -3.87 -9.86 -5.21
N SER A 247 -2.66 -10.26 -4.81
CA SER A 247 -2.25 -11.67 -4.85
C SER A 247 -3.12 -12.57 -3.97
N ASP A 248 -3.75 -12.05 -2.91
CA ASP A 248 -4.71 -12.80 -2.07
C ASP A 248 -5.93 -13.30 -2.86
N LEU A 249 -6.26 -12.68 -4.00
CA LEU A 249 -7.30 -13.17 -4.94
C LEU A 249 -6.90 -14.50 -5.61
N VAL A 250 -5.60 -14.69 -5.88
CA VAL A 250 -5.03 -15.93 -6.46
C VAL A 250 -4.35 -16.83 -5.40
N GLY A 251 -4.74 -16.64 -4.13
CA GLY A 251 -4.39 -17.50 -3.00
C GLY A 251 -3.29 -16.93 -2.10
N GLY A 252 -2.76 -15.75 -2.42
CA GLY A 252 -1.74 -15.03 -1.66
C GLY A 252 -0.36 -15.71 -1.72
N ILE A 253 0.71 -14.94 -1.65
CA ILE A 253 2.08 -15.47 -1.58
C ILE A 253 2.65 -15.34 -0.17
N GLN A 254 3.38 -16.36 0.29
CA GLN A 254 4.07 -16.37 1.58
C GLN A 254 5.45 -17.02 1.48
N SER A 255 6.36 -16.60 2.36
CA SER A 255 7.71 -17.16 2.46
C SER A 255 7.74 -18.29 3.48
N VAL A 256 8.15 -19.49 3.04
CA VAL A 256 8.15 -20.74 3.82
C VAL A 256 9.56 -21.29 3.96
N THR A 257 9.97 -21.59 5.19
CA THR A 257 11.27 -22.22 5.47
C THR A 257 11.17 -23.75 5.40
N LEU A 258 11.71 -24.34 4.33
CA LEU A 258 11.85 -25.77 4.14
C LEU A 258 12.94 -26.36 5.05
N GLY A 259 12.72 -27.59 5.53
CA GLY A 259 13.74 -28.37 6.22
C GLY A 259 14.87 -28.84 5.27
N ASP A 260 16.06 -29.08 5.82
CA ASP A 260 17.28 -29.43 5.07
C ASP A 260 17.15 -30.61 4.08
N GLN A 261 16.24 -31.56 4.33
CA GLN A 261 15.98 -32.67 3.42
C GLN A 261 15.05 -32.26 2.26
N GLU A 262 13.98 -31.51 2.56
CA GLU A 262 13.00 -31.04 1.58
C GLU A 262 13.60 -30.01 0.62
N ALA A 263 14.38 -29.05 1.15
CA ALA A 263 15.10 -28.06 0.36
C ALA A 263 16.09 -28.72 -0.63
N ARG A 264 16.78 -29.80 -0.19
CA ARG A 264 17.66 -30.59 -1.07
C ARG A 264 16.89 -31.43 -2.10
N TYR A 265 15.72 -31.94 -1.74
CA TYR A 265 14.87 -32.70 -2.67
C TYR A 265 14.32 -31.82 -3.79
N ARG A 266 13.95 -30.57 -3.48
CA ARG A 266 13.45 -29.59 -4.47
C ARG A 266 14.54 -28.84 -5.24
N GLY A 267 15.78 -28.79 -4.74
CA GLY A 267 16.87 -28.00 -5.34
C GLY A 267 16.75 -26.49 -5.17
N THR A 268 15.72 -26.02 -4.46
CA THR A 268 15.40 -24.63 -4.13
C THR A 268 15.89 -24.28 -2.72
N GLN A 269 16.38 -23.04 -2.50
CA GLN A 269 16.93 -22.59 -1.20
C GLN A 269 16.03 -22.94 0.01
N LYS A 270 16.59 -22.94 1.22
CA LYS A 270 15.82 -23.23 2.46
C LYS A 270 14.61 -22.33 2.65
N THR A 271 14.57 -21.16 2.03
CA THR A 271 13.42 -20.26 2.00
C THR A 271 12.86 -20.24 0.58
N VAL A 272 11.56 -20.52 0.44
CA VAL A 272 10.84 -20.52 -0.85
C VAL A 272 9.55 -19.72 -0.76
N LEU A 273 9.00 -19.30 -1.90
CA LEU A 273 7.64 -18.77 -1.97
C LEU A 273 6.66 -19.92 -2.23
N GLU A 274 5.61 -20.01 -1.42
CA GLU A 274 4.45 -20.88 -1.64
C GLU A 274 3.15 -20.07 -1.51
N ARG A 275 2.03 -20.62 -1.98
CA ARG A 275 0.73 -19.99 -1.74
C ARG A 275 0.34 -20.03 -0.25
N LYS A 276 -0.42 -19.01 0.16
CA LYS A 276 -0.95 -18.82 1.52
C LYS A 276 -2.27 -19.57 1.73
N ALA A 277 -3.07 -19.71 0.68
CA ALA A 277 -4.40 -20.32 0.67
C ALA A 277 -4.73 -20.91 -0.74
N PRO A 278 -5.85 -21.64 -0.89
CA PRO A 278 -6.52 -21.79 -2.19
C PRO A 278 -6.82 -20.40 -2.80
N PRO A 279 -6.83 -20.26 -4.14
CA PRO A 279 -7.26 -19.03 -4.78
C PRO A 279 -8.76 -18.79 -4.57
N THR A 280 -9.17 -17.51 -4.60
CA THR A 280 -10.59 -17.12 -4.59
C THR A 280 -11.24 -17.36 -5.97
N PHE A 281 -10.43 -17.27 -7.04
CA PHE A 281 -10.85 -17.51 -8.41
C PHE A 281 -10.24 -18.79 -8.99
N ASP A 282 -11.07 -19.63 -9.61
CA ASP A 282 -10.64 -20.88 -10.27
C ASP A 282 -9.96 -20.59 -11.61
N VAL A 283 -10.39 -19.52 -12.28
CA VAL A 283 -9.97 -19.11 -13.62
C VAL A 283 -9.56 -17.63 -13.62
N VAL A 284 -8.44 -17.32 -14.27
CA VAL A 284 -8.07 -15.95 -14.66
C VAL A 284 -8.14 -15.83 -16.18
N VAL A 285 -8.82 -14.80 -16.68
CA VAL A 285 -8.97 -14.49 -18.10
C VAL A 285 -8.32 -13.14 -18.37
N GLU A 286 -7.23 -13.14 -19.14
CA GLU A 286 -6.58 -11.91 -19.60
C GLU A 286 -7.19 -11.50 -20.96
N ILE A 287 -7.96 -10.42 -20.98
CA ILE A 287 -8.58 -9.91 -22.21
C ILE A 287 -7.50 -9.19 -23.03
N GLN A 288 -7.25 -9.69 -24.24
CA GLN A 288 -6.23 -9.17 -25.15
C GLN A 288 -6.85 -8.27 -26.23
N SER A 289 -8.00 -8.67 -26.75
CA SER A 289 -8.88 -7.86 -27.62
C SER A 289 -10.35 -8.22 -27.36
N TRP A 290 -11.26 -7.64 -28.14
CA TRP A 290 -12.69 -7.97 -28.12
C TRP A 290 -12.99 -9.39 -28.62
N GLU A 291 -12.06 -9.97 -29.38
CA GLU A 291 -12.21 -11.26 -30.09
C GLU A 291 -11.21 -12.31 -29.60
N GLN A 292 -10.31 -11.96 -28.66
CA GLN A 292 -9.23 -12.81 -28.19
C GLN A 292 -8.93 -12.61 -26.69
N VAL A 293 -8.84 -13.73 -25.95
CA VAL A 293 -8.46 -13.76 -24.53
C VAL A 293 -7.45 -14.87 -24.26
N ALA A 294 -6.68 -14.73 -23.18
CA ALA A 294 -5.80 -15.77 -22.65
C ALA A 294 -6.36 -16.30 -21.33
N VAL A 295 -6.71 -17.59 -21.31
CA VAL A 295 -7.34 -18.29 -20.17
C VAL A 295 -6.30 -19.08 -19.39
N HIS A 296 -6.24 -18.83 -18.08
CA HIS A 296 -5.54 -19.63 -17.09
C HIS A 296 -6.59 -20.37 -16.23
N ASP A 297 -7.02 -21.54 -16.70
CA ASP A 297 -7.88 -22.45 -15.92
C ASP A 297 -7.03 -23.24 -14.92
N GLY A 298 -7.55 -23.48 -13.72
CA GLY A 298 -6.78 -24.08 -12.63
C GLY A 298 -5.71 -23.13 -12.08
N VAL A 299 -6.12 -21.91 -11.69
CA VAL A 299 -5.24 -20.86 -11.11
C VAL A 299 -4.34 -21.41 -10.01
N ALA A 300 -4.83 -22.30 -9.15
CA ALA A 300 -4.06 -22.94 -8.09
C ALA A 300 -2.80 -23.67 -8.61
N GLN A 301 -2.93 -24.39 -9.73
CA GLN A 301 -1.85 -25.11 -10.38
C GLN A 301 -0.93 -24.18 -11.16
N VAL A 302 -1.49 -23.18 -11.86
CA VAL A 302 -0.72 -22.20 -12.64
C VAL A 302 0.19 -21.36 -11.73
N VAL A 303 -0.34 -20.85 -10.62
CA VAL A 303 0.46 -20.10 -9.62
C VAL A 303 1.52 -20.99 -8.96
N ASP A 304 1.20 -22.25 -8.65
CA ASP A 304 2.19 -23.19 -8.08
C ASP A 304 3.32 -23.54 -9.07
N GLN A 305 3.06 -23.56 -10.38
CA GLN A 305 4.09 -23.70 -11.41
C GLN A 305 4.96 -22.44 -11.49
N TRP A 306 4.33 -21.27 -11.53
CA TRP A 306 5.01 -19.98 -11.60
C TRP A 306 5.96 -19.76 -10.41
N LEU A 307 5.48 -19.98 -9.17
CA LEU A 307 6.28 -19.83 -7.95
C LEU A 307 7.48 -20.79 -7.88
N ARG A 308 7.43 -21.93 -8.59
CA ARG A 308 8.54 -22.88 -8.72
C ARG A 308 9.53 -22.51 -9.84
N GLY A 309 9.27 -21.43 -10.58
CA GLY A 309 10.11 -20.97 -11.69
C GLY A 309 9.81 -21.64 -13.04
N TYR A 310 8.72 -22.41 -13.15
CA TYR A 310 8.29 -22.95 -14.45
C TYR A 310 7.56 -21.86 -15.26
N PRO A 311 7.71 -21.83 -16.60
CA PRO A 311 6.97 -20.91 -17.44
C PRO A 311 5.49 -21.28 -17.48
N ILE A 312 4.61 -20.29 -17.49
CA ILE A 312 3.15 -20.49 -17.57
C ILE A 312 2.64 -20.24 -19.00
N ALA A 313 1.81 -21.15 -19.51
CA ALA A 313 1.27 -21.09 -20.88
C ALA A 313 -0.27 -21.03 -20.81
N PRO A 314 -0.91 -19.89 -21.10
CA PRO A 314 -2.37 -19.81 -21.15
C PRO A 314 -2.93 -20.57 -22.36
N VAL A 315 -4.20 -20.94 -22.29
CA VAL A 315 -4.99 -21.29 -23.48
C VAL A 315 -5.47 -19.98 -24.11
N ILE A 316 -4.99 -19.66 -25.30
CA ILE A 316 -5.53 -18.56 -26.10
C ILE A 316 -6.86 -19.03 -26.68
N ARG A 317 -7.91 -18.24 -26.48
CA ARG A 317 -9.20 -18.44 -27.11
C ARG A 317 -9.55 -17.26 -28.00
N SER A 318 -10.09 -17.53 -29.18
CA SER A 318 -10.61 -16.51 -30.09
C SER A 318 -11.87 -16.98 -30.81
N LEU A 319 -12.63 -16.03 -31.35
CA LEU A 319 -13.71 -16.34 -32.30
C LEU A 319 -13.15 -16.57 -33.71
N ASP A 320 -13.86 -17.35 -34.53
CA ASP A 320 -13.64 -17.47 -35.98
C ASP A 320 -14.67 -16.68 -36.81
N ASP A 321 -14.54 -16.70 -38.14
CA ASP A 321 -15.46 -16.01 -39.07
C ASP A 321 -16.92 -16.55 -39.01
N GLY A 322 -17.12 -17.74 -38.43
CA GLY A 322 -18.45 -18.31 -38.14
C GLY A 322 -18.94 -17.97 -36.72
N GLY A 323 -18.12 -17.31 -35.92
CA GLY A 323 -18.36 -16.98 -34.52
C GLY A 323 -18.15 -18.15 -33.55
N GLU A 324 -17.53 -19.27 -33.96
CA GLU A 324 -17.21 -20.38 -33.05
C GLU A 324 -15.88 -20.17 -32.32
N VAL A 325 -15.71 -20.82 -31.16
CA VAL A 325 -14.54 -20.63 -30.29
C VAL A 325 -13.42 -21.57 -30.70
N ILE A 326 -12.30 -21.00 -31.13
CA ILE A 326 -11.03 -21.72 -31.36
C ILE A 326 -10.17 -21.63 -30.10
N GLU A 327 -9.67 -22.77 -29.62
CA GLU A 327 -8.66 -22.85 -28.57
C GLU A 327 -7.26 -23.15 -29.16
N GLN A 328 -6.23 -22.47 -28.68
CA GLN A 328 -4.83 -22.72 -29.03
C GLN A 328 -3.95 -22.62 -27.77
N GLN A 329 -2.89 -23.42 -27.67
CA GLN A 329 -1.92 -23.27 -26.58
C GLN A 329 -1.05 -22.04 -26.85
N GLY A 330 -1.10 -21.04 -25.95
CA GLY A 330 -0.26 -19.84 -26.05
C GLY A 330 1.20 -20.09 -25.67
N ASP A 331 2.07 -19.17 -26.07
CA ASP A 331 3.51 -19.23 -25.78
C ASP A 331 3.79 -19.28 -24.26
N PRO A 332 4.70 -20.16 -23.78
CA PRO A 332 5.07 -20.22 -22.37
C PRO A 332 5.79 -18.95 -21.92
N ARG A 333 5.17 -18.18 -21.02
CA ARG A 333 5.76 -16.97 -20.43
C ARG A 333 6.76 -17.36 -19.34
N PRO A 334 8.05 -16.97 -19.44
CA PRO A 334 9.03 -17.26 -18.39
C PRO A 334 8.76 -16.41 -17.14
N ASN A 335 8.94 -17.00 -15.96
CA ASN A 335 8.87 -16.27 -14.70
C ASN A 335 9.93 -15.15 -14.68
N SER A 336 9.49 -13.91 -14.44
CA SER A 336 10.32 -12.69 -14.38
C SER A 336 11.19 -12.57 -13.12
N ASN A 337 10.92 -13.37 -12.10
CA ASN A 337 11.64 -13.44 -10.82
C ASN A 337 11.80 -14.91 -10.38
N PRO A 338 12.68 -15.69 -11.04
CA PRO A 338 12.84 -17.13 -10.77
C PRO A 338 13.49 -17.38 -9.40
N PRO A 339 13.08 -18.43 -8.66
CA PRO A 339 13.66 -18.77 -7.36
C PRO A 339 15.14 -19.17 -7.48
N ALA A 340 15.97 -18.66 -6.57
CA ALA A 340 17.40 -18.90 -6.59
C ALA A 340 17.74 -20.40 -6.36
N PRO A 341 18.69 -20.99 -7.11
CA PRO A 341 19.08 -22.39 -6.98
C PRO A 341 19.89 -22.65 -5.70
N TRP A 342 20.01 -23.92 -5.28
CA TRP A 342 20.97 -24.33 -4.26
C TRP A 342 22.42 -24.09 -4.72
N THR A 343 23.04 -23.03 -4.20
CA THR A 343 24.49 -22.93 -4.12
C THR A 343 24.99 -23.68 -2.88
N GLN A 344 25.97 -24.56 -3.06
CA GLN A 344 26.60 -25.29 -1.95
C GLN A 344 27.73 -24.44 -1.36
N GLU A 345 27.39 -23.45 -0.54
CA GLU A 345 28.36 -22.48 -0.01
C GLU A 345 29.40 -23.10 0.94
N LEU A 346 30.53 -23.46 0.35
CA LEU A 346 31.91 -23.19 0.78
C LEU A 346 32.13 -22.76 2.24
N ASN A 347 31.84 -23.66 3.19
CA ASN A 347 32.31 -23.51 4.58
C ASN A 347 33.61 -24.30 4.78
N GLY A 348 34.68 -23.85 4.12
CA GLY A 348 36.01 -24.46 4.13
C GLY A 348 37.11 -23.41 3.92
N ARG A 349 37.92 -23.17 4.95
CA ARG A 349 38.95 -22.11 4.97
C ARG A 349 40.15 -22.45 4.08
N ASN A 350 40.86 -21.41 3.64
CA ASN A 350 42.19 -21.51 3.05
C ASN A 350 43.12 -22.42 3.88
N GLN A 351 43.67 -23.45 3.22
CA GLN A 351 45.06 -23.87 3.40
C GLN A 351 45.56 -24.51 2.11
N GLU A 352 46.63 -23.95 1.56
CA GLU A 352 47.34 -24.54 0.42
C GLU A 352 48.06 -25.83 0.84
N TYR A 353 48.16 -26.81 -0.06
CA TYR A 353 49.44 -27.44 -0.44
C TYR A 353 49.24 -28.59 -1.45
N GLY A 354 50.20 -28.75 -2.36
CA GLY A 354 50.61 -30.06 -2.90
C GLY A 354 49.79 -30.64 -4.06
N GLN A 355 50.39 -30.67 -5.25
CA GLN A 355 49.93 -31.52 -6.34
C GLN A 355 50.34 -33.00 -6.13
N GLY A 356 49.50 -33.93 -6.58
CA GLY A 356 49.95 -35.25 -7.07
C GLY A 356 49.59 -36.47 -6.22
N GLY A 357 49.14 -37.54 -6.89
CA GLY A 357 48.89 -38.85 -6.28
C GLY A 357 48.03 -39.75 -7.17
N ARG A 358 48.62 -40.77 -7.80
CA ARG A 358 47.91 -41.68 -8.72
C ARG A 358 47.34 -42.93 -8.02
N ARG A 359 46.12 -43.29 -8.42
CA ARG A 359 45.56 -44.65 -8.56
C ARG A 359 45.25 -45.47 -7.26
N PRO A 360 44.41 -46.52 -7.38
CA PRO A 360 43.76 -47.18 -6.23
C PRO A 360 44.31 -48.59 -5.93
N ASP A 361 43.97 -49.14 -4.76
CA ASP A 361 43.64 -50.56 -4.62
C ASP A 361 42.65 -50.84 -3.47
N ARG A 362 42.16 -52.08 -3.42
CA ARG A 362 41.14 -52.66 -2.55
C ARG A 362 41.50 -52.65 -1.05
N ARG A 363 40.46 -52.69 -0.21
CA ARG A 363 40.34 -53.71 0.85
C ARG A 363 38.89 -54.02 1.21
N GLN A 364 38.65 -55.26 1.63
CA GLN A 364 37.35 -55.78 2.08
C GLN A 364 37.16 -55.48 3.58
N GLY A 365 35.93 -55.33 4.05
CA GLY A 365 35.65 -55.17 5.48
C GLY A 365 34.15 -55.15 5.82
N ARG A 366 33.62 -56.28 6.29
CA ARG A 366 32.24 -56.42 6.79
C ARG A 366 31.91 -55.37 7.86
N GLN A 367 30.73 -54.75 7.77
CA GLN A 367 29.60 -55.14 8.63
C GLN A 367 28.27 -54.54 8.17
N GLN A 368 27.25 -55.38 8.16
CA GLN A 368 25.84 -55.04 8.01
C GLN A 368 25.13 -55.48 9.31
N ASP A 369 23.88 -55.07 9.50
CA ASP A 369 22.92 -55.60 10.48
C ASP A 369 23.22 -55.42 11.98
N ARG A 370 22.61 -54.38 12.57
CA ARG A 370 22.04 -54.44 13.93
C ARG A 370 20.88 -53.45 14.10
N TYR A 371 19.98 -53.77 15.03
CA TYR A 371 18.83 -52.96 15.49
C TYR A 371 17.58 -52.93 14.60
N GLN A 372 17.00 -54.12 14.42
CA GLN A 372 15.59 -54.30 14.75
C GLN A 372 15.42 -55.38 15.83
N GLU A 373 14.25 -55.36 16.47
CA GLU A 373 13.70 -56.29 17.47
C GLU A 373 14.25 -56.33 18.92
N ARG A 374 13.27 -56.55 19.82
CA ARG A 374 13.31 -56.85 21.27
C ARG A 374 13.55 -55.65 22.21
N HIS A 375 12.76 -55.42 23.27
CA HIS A 375 11.85 -56.33 24.01
C HIS A 375 10.50 -55.69 24.42
N GLN A 376 9.42 -56.48 24.36
CA GLN A 376 8.34 -56.53 25.36
C GLN A 376 8.70 -57.62 26.41
N VAL A 377 8.08 -57.77 27.59
CA VAL A 377 6.88 -57.15 28.21
C VAL A 377 7.30 -56.55 29.60
N GLN A 378 6.53 -56.29 30.67
CA GLN A 378 5.15 -56.56 31.17
C GLN A 378 4.75 -55.33 32.08
N HIS A 379 3.71 -55.24 32.93
CA HIS A 379 2.79 -56.21 33.53
C HIS A 379 1.34 -55.66 33.63
N GLN A 380 0.62 -55.82 34.77
CA GLN A 380 -0.80 -55.45 34.96
C GLN A 380 -1.11 -55.08 36.44
N GLU A 381 -2.39 -54.75 36.70
CA GLU A 381 -3.11 -54.48 37.97
C GLU A 381 -3.37 -52.99 38.29
N ARG A 382 -4.56 -52.55 38.78
CA ARG A 382 -5.81 -53.27 39.16
C ARG A 382 -7.06 -52.40 38.93
N GLN A 383 -8.25 -52.95 39.16
CA GLN A 383 -9.57 -52.30 38.95
C GLN A 383 -10.16 -51.67 40.24
N SER A 384 -11.17 -50.81 40.02
CA SER A 384 -12.27 -50.43 40.94
C SER A 384 -11.97 -49.51 42.15
N GLY A 385 -12.94 -48.66 42.49
CA GLY A 385 -12.92 -47.75 43.64
C GLY A 385 -13.88 -46.56 43.43
N GLN A 386 -14.86 -46.38 44.32
CA GLN A 386 -15.89 -45.35 44.21
C GLN A 386 -15.36 -43.93 44.49
N VAL A 387 -16.00 -42.91 43.91
CA VAL A 387 -15.74 -41.49 44.21
C VAL A 387 -16.63 -41.04 45.38
N PRO A 388 -16.08 -40.64 46.54
CA PRO A 388 -16.77 -39.77 47.48
C PRO A 388 -16.58 -38.30 47.08
N ALA A 389 -17.65 -37.51 47.14
CA ALA A 389 -17.56 -36.06 46.96
C ALA A 389 -17.46 -35.35 48.31
N PRO A 390 -16.44 -34.49 48.54
CA PRO A 390 -16.50 -33.42 49.50
C PRO A 390 -16.80 -32.08 48.80
N GLN A 391 -17.49 -31.18 49.50
CA GLN A 391 -17.90 -29.86 49.01
C GLN A 391 -17.02 -28.78 49.63
N THR A 392 -16.41 -27.92 48.81
CA THR A 392 -16.09 -26.54 49.21
C THR A 392 -16.10 -25.66 47.96
N ARG A 393 -16.98 -24.65 47.95
CA ARG A 393 -17.33 -23.88 46.75
C ARG A 393 -17.08 -22.40 46.99
N PHE A 394 -15.83 -21.96 46.86
CA PHE A 394 -15.53 -20.53 46.85
C PHE A 394 -16.02 -19.91 45.55
N GLN A 395 -17.04 -19.05 45.65
CA GLN A 395 -17.54 -18.28 44.53
C GLN A 395 -16.53 -17.17 44.18
N ALA A 396 -16.30 -16.95 42.89
CA ALA A 396 -15.56 -15.79 42.43
C ALA A 396 -16.41 -14.53 42.62
N SER A 397 -16.22 -13.84 43.74
CA SER A 397 -16.82 -12.52 43.98
C SER A 397 -16.29 -11.52 42.97
N TYR A 398 -17.20 -10.99 42.15
CA TYR A 398 -16.96 -9.72 41.48
C TYR A 398 -17.11 -8.62 42.54
N LEU A 399 -16.16 -7.69 42.60
CA LEU A 399 -16.21 -6.53 43.48
C LEU A 399 -16.44 -5.28 42.65
N ASP A 400 -17.72 -4.93 42.53
CA ASP A 400 -18.21 -3.56 42.43
C ASP A 400 -19.20 -3.36 43.60
N ASP A 401 -19.38 -2.11 44.03
CA ASP A 401 -20.30 -1.62 45.07
C ASP A 401 -20.26 -2.22 46.49
N ALA A 402 -19.55 -1.52 47.39
CA ALA A 402 -19.97 -1.30 48.77
C ALA A 402 -19.38 0.02 49.30
N VAL A 403 -20.22 0.91 49.85
CA VAL A 403 -19.84 2.20 50.45
C VAL A 403 -20.41 2.27 51.88
N ASN A 404 -19.65 2.92 52.78
CA ASN A 404 -19.90 3.12 54.22
C ASN A 404 -19.71 1.90 55.14
N GLY A 405 -19.05 2.15 56.28
CA GLY A 405 -18.74 1.19 57.33
C GLY A 405 -17.54 1.67 58.15
N GLU A 406 -17.73 2.05 59.41
CA GLU A 406 -16.70 2.68 60.23
C GLU A 406 -15.82 1.70 61.02
N ALA A 407 -14.59 2.16 61.29
CA ALA A 407 -13.72 1.88 62.44
C ALA A 407 -13.66 0.47 63.05
N ALA A 408 -12.47 -0.14 62.94
CA ALA A 408 -11.86 -0.91 64.05
C ALA A 408 -10.34 -0.67 64.07
N VAL A 409 -9.80 -0.20 65.20
CA VAL A 409 -8.35 -0.10 65.43
C VAL A 409 -7.88 -1.37 66.13
N GLY A 410 -6.98 -2.11 65.48
CA GLY A 410 -6.32 -3.28 66.05
C GLY A 410 -4.80 -3.12 65.95
N THR A 411 -4.13 -2.96 67.08
CA THR A 411 -2.67 -2.91 67.18
C THR A 411 -2.11 -4.31 67.37
N ASP A 412 -1.21 -4.74 66.48
CA ASP A 412 -0.15 -5.68 66.85
C ASP A 412 1.13 -5.35 66.05
N SER A 413 2.29 -5.61 66.63
CA SER A 413 3.60 -5.17 66.15
C SER A 413 4.53 -6.37 65.95
N GLY A 414 4.51 -6.95 64.75
CA GLY A 414 5.44 -8.00 64.33
C GLY A 414 6.50 -7.47 63.39
N GLU A 415 7.76 -7.44 63.83
CA GLU A 415 8.89 -7.05 62.99
C GLU A 415 9.08 -8.04 61.83
N ARG A 416 8.95 -7.57 60.59
CA ARG A 416 9.39 -8.30 59.39
C ARG A 416 10.57 -7.56 58.77
N THR A 417 11.65 -8.28 58.53
CA THR A 417 12.88 -7.74 57.94
C THR A 417 12.63 -7.36 56.47
N ASP A 418 12.83 -6.08 56.14
CA ASP A 418 12.61 -5.54 54.79
C ASP A 418 13.72 -6.05 53.84
N SER A 419 13.54 -7.27 53.32
CA SER A 419 14.54 -7.95 52.49
C SER A 419 14.57 -7.37 51.06
N THR A 420 15.32 -6.28 50.90
CA THR A 420 15.58 -5.66 49.61
C THR A 420 16.55 -6.48 48.77
N ASP A 421 16.32 -6.47 47.45
CA ASP A 421 17.25 -7.02 46.45
C ASP A 421 18.44 -6.05 46.22
N GLU A 422 19.48 -6.49 45.51
CA GLU A 422 20.67 -5.66 45.21
C GLU A 422 20.32 -4.36 44.43
N ASN A 423 19.18 -4.36 43.72
CA ASN A 423 18.61 -3.21 43.02
C ASN A 423 17.62 -2.38 43.85
N GLY A 424 17.52 -2.61 45.17
CA GLY A 424 16.62 -1.86 46.09
C GLY A 424 15.13 -2.20 45.98
N ALA A 425 14.75 -3.15 45.14
CA ALA A 425 13.36 -3.62 45.00
C ALA A 425 12.94 -4.47 46.21
N ARG A 426 11.65 -4.37 46.61
CA ARG A 426 11.10 -5.16 47.72
C ARG A 426 10.66 -6.55 47.28
N LYS A 427 10.99 -7.56 48.07
CA LYS A 427 10.78 -8.97 47.74
C LYS A 427 9.47 -9.50 48.32
N LEU A 428 8.62 -10.06 47.45
CA LEU A 428 7.43 -10.82 47.84
C LEU A 428 7.81 -12.24 48.24
N GLU A 429 7.28 -12.71 49.37
CA GLU A 429 7.47 -14.05 49.93
C GLU A 429 6.60 -15.11 49.20
N ALA A 430 6.67 -15.14 47.86
CA ALA A 430 5.87 -16.06 47.05
C ALA A 430 6.69 -16.65 45.88
N GLN A 431 6.42 -17.92 45.58
CA GLN A 431 7.03 -18.71 44.50
C GLN A 431 5.94 -19.11 43.53
N VAL A 432 5.92 -18.52 42.34
CA VAL A 432 4.80 -18.62 41.39
C VAL A 432 5.16 -19.50 40.20
N PHE A 433 4.31 -20.47 39.91
CA PHE A 433 4.38 -21.25 38.66
C PHE A 433 3.54 -20.56 37.59
N LEU A 434 4.14 -20.26 36.43
CA LEU A 434 3.46 -19.58 35.32
C LEU A 434 2.88 -20.60 34.33
N PHE A 435 1.56 -20.54 34.06
CA PHE A 435 0.92 -21.43 33.10
C PHE A 435 0.07 -20.64 32.09
N GLY A 436 0.59 -20.46 30.87
CA GLY A 436 -0.06 -19.64 29.83
C GLY A 436 0.03 -18.12 30.07
N VAL A 437 1.03 -17.70 30.85
CA VAL A 437 1.35 -16.30 31.18
C VAL A 437 2.81 -16.04 30.79
N SER A 438 3.14 -14.84 30.28
CA SER A 438 4.52 -14.53 29.83
C SER A 438 5.37 -14.10 31.03
N LYS A 439 6.58 -14.68 31.13
CA LYS A 439 7.56 -14.39 32.17
C LYS A 439 8.09 -12.96 32.02
N ASP A 440 8.53 -12.59 30.82
CA ASP A 440 9.00 -11.27 30.42
C ASP A 440 7.98 -10.14 30.73
N LYS A 441 6.67 -10.38 30.54
CA LYS A 441 5.64 -9.42 30.95
C LYS A 441 5.47 -9.29 32.46
N LEU A 442 5.71 -10.36 33.22
CA LEU A 442 5.72 -10.32 34.68
C LEU A 442 6.97 -9.59 35.18
N GLU A 443 8.13 -9.81 34.55
CA GLU A 443 9.39 -9.11 34.87
C GLU A 443 9.29 -7.60 34.62
N VAL A 444 8.62 -7.18 33.53
CA VAL A 444 8.29 -5.75 33.32
C VAL A 444 7.33 -5.22 34.39
N ALA A 445 6.31 -6.00 34.79
CA ALA A 445 5.38 -5.60 35.87
C ALA A 445 6.10 -5.46 37.23
N GLN A 446 7.01 -6.39 37.53
CA GLN A 446 7.88 -6.38 38.71
C GLN A 446 8.78 -5.14 38.72
N SER A 447 9.39 -4.80 37.58
CA SER A 447 10.24 -3.62 37.42
C SER A 447 9.46 -2.31 37.58
N GLU A 448 8.32 -2.16 36.89
CA GLU A 448 7.46 -0.96 36.98
C GLU A 448 6.84 -0.76 38.39
N MET A 449 6.73 -1.81 39.22
CA MET A 449 6.26 -1.70 40.62
C MET A 449 7.37 -1.68 41.68
N GLY A 450 8.64 -1.95 41.33
CA GLY A 450 9.72 -2.12 42.30
C GLY A 450 9.54 -3.35 43.22
N LEU A 451 8.86 -4.40 42.73
CA LEU A 451 8.53 -5.62 43.48
C LEU A 451 9.17 -6.85 42.84
N THR A 452 9.98 -7.61 43.57
CA THR A 452 10.51 -8.91 43.10
C THR A 452 9.65 -10.07 43.61
N LEU A 453 9.55 -11.13 42.81
CA LEU A 453 8.67 -12.28 43.01
C LEU A 453 9.38 -13.52 42.46
N GLY A 454 9.34 -14.64 43.18
CA GLY A 454 9.97 -15.88 42.72
C GLY A 454 9.17 -16.55 41.61
N VAL A 455 9.83 -16.98 40.53
CA VAL A 455 9.22 -17.79 39.47
C VAL A 455 9.84 -19.18 39.47
N VAL A 456 9.00 -20.23 39.55
CA VAL A 456 9.44 -21.62 39.66
C VAL A 456 9.01 -22.47 38.46
N ASN A 457 9.92 -23.35 38.04
CA ASN A 457 9.72 -24.28 36.91
C ASN A 457 9.13 -25.65 37.33
N GLU A 458 8.86 -25.87 38.62
CA GLU A 458 8.21 -27.07 39.16
C GLU A 458 6.98 -26.68 39.99
N LEU A 459 5.81 -27.24 39.66
CA LEU A 459 4.56 -27.02 40.41
C LEU A 459 4.71 -27.37 41.91
N ARG A 460 5.49 -28.42 42.24
CA ARG A 460 5.76 -28.86 43.62
C ARG A 460 6.52 -27.84 44.48
N ARG A 461 7.13 -26.82 43.87
CA ARG A 461 7.86 -25.75 44.56
C ARG A 461 7.09 -24.42 44.57
N ALA A 462 5.86 -24.41 44.06
CA ALA A 462 5.05 -23.22 43.92
C ALA A 462 4.13 -23.03 45.13
N SER A 463 4.12 -21.83 45.69
CA SER A 463 3.10 -21.39 46.65
C SER A 463 1.82 -20.91 45.94
N LEU A 464 1.89 -20.64 44.63
CA LEU A 464 0.78 -20.17 43.80
C LEU A 464 0.97 -20.57 42.32
N VAL A 465 -0.10 -20.86 41.60
CA VAL A 465 -0.12 -20.94 40.13
C VAL A 465 -0.75 -19.67 39.55
N LEU A 466 -0.09 -19.02 38.60
CA LEU A 466 -0.64 -17.90 37.85
C LEU A 466 -0.99 -18.34 36.42
N THR A 467 -2.27 -18.26 36.06
CA THR A 467 -2.78 -18.70 34.76
C THR A 467 -3.80 -17.74 34.15
N THR A 468 -4.29 -18.05 32.95
CA THR A 468 -5.32 -17.26 32.25
C THR A 468 -6.65 -17.98 32.20
N LYS A 469 -7.76 -17.21 32.14
CA LYS A 469 -9.14 -17.73 32.09
C LYS A 469 -9.38 -18.77 31.00
N THR A 470 -8.65 -18.70 29.88
CA THR A 470 -8.68 -19.68 28.78
C THR A 470 -8.08 -21.03 29.18
N HIS A 471 -6.93 -21.02 29.86
CA HIS A 471 -6.24 -22.23 30.31
C HIS A 471 -6.95 -22.88 31.50
N TYR A 472 -7.49 -22.06 32.40
CA TYR A 472 -8.37 -22.50 33.49
C TYR A 472 -9.63 -23.20 32.96
N ARG A 473 -10.40 -22.54 32.08
CA ARG A 473 -11.64 -23.10 31.49
C ARG A 473 -11.43 -24.37 30.67
N ARG A 474 -10.28 -24.55 30.04
CA ARG A 474 -9.94 -25.79 29.29
C ARG A 474 -9.59 -26.96 30.21
N GLY A 475 -9.56 -26.78 31.53
CA GLY A 475 -9.26 -27.84 32.48
C GLY A 475 -7.90 -28.48 32.23
N ALA A 476 -6.89 -27.68 31.88
CA ALA A 476 -5.55 -28.20 31.59
C ALA A 476 -5.06 -29.08 32.74
N GLN A 477 -4.39 -30.19 32.43
CA GLN A 477 -4.00 -31.20 33.43
C GLN A 477 -3.23 -30.58 34.60
N LEU A 478 -2.36 -29.60 34.33
CA LEU A 478 -1.60 -28.87 35.33
C LEU A 478 -2.47 -28.04 36.31
N VAL A 479 -3.57 -27.44 35.83
CA VAL A 479 -4.54 -26.71 36.68
C VAL A 479 -5.24 -27.70 37.61
N ARG A 480 -5.72 -28.83 37.08
CA ARG A 480 -6.35 -29.89 37.89
C ARG A 480 -5.36 -30.54 38.87
N SER A 481 -4.09 -30.66 38.49
CA SER A 481 -3.03 -31.07 39.41
C SER A 481 -2.85 -30.07 40.55
N ALA A 482 -2.76 -28.77 40.26
CA ALA A 482 -2.61 -27.73 41.28
C ALA A 482 -3.78 -27.70 42.27
N GLU A 483 -5.02 -27.78 41.76
CA GLU A 483 -6.23 -27.90 42.58
C GLU A 483 -6.18 -29.19 43.45
N SER A 484 -5.73 -30.32 42.90
CA SER A 484 -5.59 -31.57 43.66
C SER A 484 -4.46 -31.57 44.70
N THR A 485 -3.44 -30.72 44.55
CA THR A 485 -2.36 -30.53 45.53
C THR A 485 -2.64 -29.40 46.53
N GLY A 486 -3.82 -28.77 46.46
CA GLY A 486 -4.18 -27.62 47.32
C GLY A 486 -3.39 -26.34 47.02
N THR A 487 -2.72 -26.27 45.87
CA THR A 487 -1.95 -25.09 45.46
C THR A 487 -2.90 -24.04 44.87
N PRO A 488 -2.99 -22.82 45.44
CA PRO A 488 -3.94 -21.82 44.96
C PRO A 488 -3.65 -21.40 43.51
N VAL A 489 -4.72 -21.12 42.75
CA VAL A 489 -4.66 -20.79 41.32
C VAL A 489 -5.24 -19.40 41.07
N TYR A 490 -4.38 -18.43 40.74
CA TYR A 490 -4.80 -17.08 40.36
C TYR A 490 -5.07 -17.01 38.85
N VAL A 491 -6.24 -16.48 38.46
CA VAL A 491 -6.75 -16.54 37.09
C VAL A 491 -6.92 -15.15 36.47
N LEU A 492 -5.95 -14.73 35.67
CA LEU A 492 -5.99 -13.50 34.88
C LEU A 492 -7.08 -13.56 33.80
N ARG A 493 -7.79 -12.46 33.56
CA ARG A 493 -8.78 -12.36 32.47
C ARG A 493 -8.09 -12.42 31.10
N LYS A 494 -6.93 -11.77 30.94
CA LYS A 494 -6.04 -11.77 29.75
C LYS A 494 -4.55 -11.63 30.17
N ASN A 495 -3.62 -12.11 29.34
CA ASN A 495 -2.16 -12.00 29.56
C ASN A 495 -1.62 -10.60 29.20
N THR A 496 -2.00 -9.61 30.01
CA THR A 496 -1.81 -8.16 29.78
C THR A 496 -1.19 -7.46 30.99
N LEU A 497 -0.25 -6.54 30.75
CA LEU A 497 0.51 -5.85 31.80
C LEU A 497 -0.34 -5.30 32.97
N PRO A 498 -1.46 -4.55 32.76
CA PRO A 498 -2.24 -4.02 33.89
C PRO A 498 -2.79 -5.09 34.83
N GLN A 499 -3.15 -6.28 34.32
CA GLN A 499 -3.65 -7.38 35.16
C GLN A 499 -2.53 -8.09 35.92
N LEU A 500 -1.29 -8.00 35.44
CA LEU A 500 -0.10 -8.43 36.20
C LEU A 500 0.22 -7.40 37.31
N MET A 501 0.01 -6.10 37.05
CA MET A 501 0.12 -5.05 38.07
C MET A 501 -0.95 -5.20 39.17
N ASP A 502 -2.20 -5.45 38.80
CA ASP A 502 -3.29 -5.65 39.76
C ASP A 502 -3.07 -6.94 40.59
N PHE A 503 -2.52 -7.99 39.98
CA PHE A 503 -2.07 -9.20 40.66
C PHE A 503 -0.93 -8.94 41.66
N LEU A 504 0.15 -8.26 41.24
CA LEU A 504 1.27 -7.90 42.13
C LEU A 504 0.82 -6.97 43.26
N ARG A 505 -0.10 -6.03 42.99
CA ARG A 505 -0.71 -5.15 44.00
C ARG A 505 -1.56 -5.95 45.01
N ALA A 506 -2.27 -6.98 44.56
CA ALA A 506 -3.02 -7.87 45.45
C ALA A 506 -2.09 -8.64 46.39
N LEU A 507 -1.03 -9.27 45.85
CA LEU A 507 -0.03 -9.97 46.67
C LEU A 507 0.69 -9.05 47.65
N ALA A 508 1.10 -7.85 47.21
CA ALA A 508 1.75 -6.86 48.10
C ALA A 508 0.83 -6.43 49.25
N LYS A 509 -0.48 -6.27 48.99
CA LYS A 509 -1.49 -5.97 50.02
C LYS A 509 -1.68 -7.15 50.98
N GLU A 510 -1.74 -8.37 50.47
CA GLU A 510 -1.89 -9.60 51.27
C GLU A 510 -0.68 -9.86 52.18
N GLN A 511 0.53 -9.53 51.73
CA GLN A 511 1.76 -9.61 52.51
C GLN A 511 2.05 -8.36 53.36
N GLY A 512 1.11 -7.42 53.45
CA GLY A 512 1.19 -6.24 54.33
C GLY A 512 2.20 -5.16 53.91
N ILE A 513 2.70 -5.19 52.67
CA ILE A 513 3.74 -4.27 52.20
C ILE A 513 3.13 -2.88 51.90
N PRO A 514 3.55 -1.80 52.59
CA PRO A 514 2.97 -0.47 52.39
C PRO A 514 3.48 0.16 51.07
N PHE A 515 2.65 0.07 50.02
CA PHE A 515 2.91 0.67 48.71
C PHE A 515 2.54 2.16 48.70
N ARG A 516 3.54 3.05 48.68
CA ARG A 516 3.36 4.51 48.83
C ARG A 516 3.57 5.26 47.52
N GLY A 517 2.58 5.22 46.62
CA GLY A 517 2.62 5.95 45.34
C GLY A 517 1.22 6.27 44.81
N MET A 518 0.90 7.56 44.67
CA MET A 518 -0.35 8.17 44.17
C MET A 518 -1.68 7.59 44.70
N GLY A 519 -2.29 8.31 45.64
CA GLY A 519 -3.69 8.10 46.03
C GLY A 519 -4.66 8.77 45.04
N ARG A 520 -5.90 8.25 44.95
CA ARG A 520 -6.98 8.79 44.12
C ARG A 520 -7.71 9.98 44.78
N ALA A 521 -8.56 10.65 43.97
CA ALA A 521 -9.70 11.48 44.40
C ALA A 521 -9.42 12.92 44.87
N ARG A 522 -8.42 13.62 44.28
CA ARG A 522 -8.38 15.10 44.36
C ARG A 522 -7.72 15.84 43.18
N GLU A 523 -7.28 15.15 42.14
CA GLU A 523 -6.61 15.76 40.97
C GLU A 523 -7.49 15.82 39.70
N ASP A 524 -8.69 15.22 39.72
CA ASP A 524 -9.48 14.88 38.52
C ASP A 524 -10.02 16.09 37.71
N HIS A 525 -9.85 17.32 38.22
CA HIS A 525 -10.11 18.57 37.48
C HIS A 525 -8.84 19.17 36.87
N ALA A 526 -7.82 19.50 37.68
CA ALA A 526 -6.57 20.10 37.19
C ALA A 526 -5.77 19.15 36.25
N SER A 527 -5.85 17.84 36.50
CA SER A 527 -5.25 16.82 35.62
C SER A 527 -6.03 16.58 34.32
N LYS A 528 -7.25 17.15 34.22
CA LYS A 528 -8.06 17.15 33.02
C LYS A 528 -7.80 18.39 32.17
N GLU A 529 -7.78 19.60 32.74
CA GLU A 529 -7.41 20.82 32.01
C GLU A 529 -6.01 20.70 31.37
N THR A 530 -5.04 20.14 32.11
CA THR A 530 -3.68 19.88 31.59
C THR A 530 -3.59 18.71 30.62
N LEU A 531 -4.57 17.80 30.59
CA LEU A 531 -4.71 16.79 29.53
C LEU A 531 -5.32 17.42 28.28
N ASP A 532 -6.42 18.15 28.42
CA ASP A 532 -7.15 18.76 27.32
C ASP A 532 -6.27 19.78 26.57
N GLN A 533 -5.47 20.57 27.29
CA GLN A 533 -4.42 21.43 26.70
C GLN A 533 -3.36 20.63 25.90
N ALA A 534 -2.83 19.53 26.48
CA ALA A 534 -1.81 18.71 25.83
C ALA A 534 -2.34 17.89 24.64
N MET A 535 -3.66 17.70 24.54
CA MET A 535 -4.33 17.11 23.39
C MET A 535 -4.65 18.16 22.32
N LEU A 536 -5.08 19.37 22.71
CA LEU A 536 -5.26 20.51 21.80
C LEU A 536 -3.95 20.85 21.07
N GLU A 537 -2.84 20.92 21.82
CA GLU A 537 -1.49 21.13 21.28
C GLU A 537 -1.12 20.09 20.21
N ALA A 538 -1.49 18.82 20.42
CA ALA A 538 -1.26 17.75 19.47
C ALA A 538 -2.18 17.83 18.23
N GLU A 539 -3.37 18.40 18.37
CA GLU A 539 -4.33 18.61 17.28
C GLU A 539 -3.92 19.81 16.40
N GLU A 540 -3.51 20.93 17.00
CA GLU A 540 -2.92 22.07 16.29
C GLU A 540 -1.63 21.68 15.56
N ALA A 541 -0.74 20.94 16.20
CA ALA A 541 0.47 20.40 15.59
C ALA A 541 0.16 19.43 14.43
N ALA A 542 -0.87 18.59 14.57
CA ALA A 542 -1.31 17.72 13.48
C ALA A 542 -1.85 18.51 12.29
N GLN A 543 -2.66 19.54 12.52
CA GLN A 543 -3.15 20.44 11.47
C GLN A 543 -2.01 21.17 10.76
N ARG A 544 -0.98 21.63 11.48
CA ARG A 544 0.23 22.26 10.91
C ARG A 544 1.04 21.30 10.03
N VAL A 545 1.20 20.05 10.45
CA VAL A 545 1.88 19.02 9.64
C VAL A 545 1.09 18.63 8.38
N LEU A 546 -0.23 18.60 8.47
CA LEU A 546 -1.10 18.40 7.31
C LEU A 546 -1.05 19.60 6.35
N GLY A 547 -1.02 20.83 6.89
CA GLY A 547 -0.97 22.09 6.17
C GLY A 547 0.38 22.46 5.52
N GLY A 548 1.46 21.70 5.78
CA GLY A 548 2.72 21.81 5.04
C GLY A 548 4.01 21.72 5.86
N GLU A 549 3.96 21.74 7.19
CA GLU A 549 5.17 21.58 8.02
C GLU A 549 5.64 20.11 8.04
N PHE A 550 6.92 19.85 7.77
CA PHE A 550 7.44 18.47 7.75
C PHE A 550 7.31 17.74 9.10
N SER A 551 7.54 18.45 10.20
CA SER A 551 7.42 17.90 11.56
C SER A 551 7.25 18.99 12.63
N VAL A 552 6.45 18.70 13.66
CA VAL A 552 6.21 19.58 14.81
C VAL A 552 6.48 18.82 16.10
N GLN A 553 7.35 19.36 16.98
CA GLN A 553 7.64 18.78 18.28
C GLN A 553 6.70 19.37 19.35
N LEU A 554 6.06 18.49 20.13
CA LEU A 554 5.21 18.86 21.25
C LEU A 554 6.04 19.11 22.53
N ASN A 555 5.42 19.68 23.55
CA ASN A 555 5.97 19.85 24.89
C ASN A 555 6.25 18.50 25.58
N PRO A 556 7.20 18.46 26.55
CA PRO A 556 7.39 17.31 27.43
C PRO A 556 6.11 16.94 28.18
N GLN A 557 5.77 15.65 28.15
CA GLN A 557 4.49 15.15 28.68
C GLN A 557 4.63 13.79 29.33
N ARG A 558 3.83 13.51 30.37
CA ARG A 558 3.81 12.21 31.06
C ARG A 558 3.42 11.08 30.10
N ALA A 559 3.99 9.88 30.28
CA ALA A 559 3.88 8.77 29.33
C ALA A 559 2.43 8.34 28.96
N TYR A 560 1.45 8.58 29.84
CA TYR A 560 0.02 8.40 29.54
C TYR A 560 -0.50 9.41 28.50
N VAL A 561 -0.19 10.70 28.67
CA VAL A 561 -0.57 11.77 27.74
C VAL A 561 0.11 11.54 26.39
N ARG A 562 1.41 11.23 26.37
CA ARG A 562 2.11 10.89 25.11
C ARG A 562 1.49 9.71 24.36
N ARG A 563 0.94 8.72 25.07
CA ARG A 563 0.19 7.61 24.42
C ARG A 563 -1.08 8.11 23.73
N LEU A 564 -1.79 9.07 24.32
CA LEU A 564 -2.97 9.68 23.69
C LEU A 564 -2.57 10.58 22.51
N GLN A 565 -1.50 11.36 22.63
CA GLN A 565 -0.94 12.15 21.52
C GLN A 565 -0.51 11.26 20.33
N HIS A 566 0.13 10.10 20.60
CA HIS A 566 0.44 9.09 19.57
C HIS A 566 -0.82 8.50 18.89
N LEU A 567 -1.93 8.33 19.63
CA LEU A 567 -3.20 7.84 19.07
C LEU A 567 -3.92 8.93 18.26
N LEU A 568 -3.83 10.20 18.68
CA LEU A 568 -4.32 11.34 17.90
C LEU A 568 -3.54 11.49 16.59
N ALA A 569 -2.21 11.37 16.63
CA ALA A 569 -1.39 11.33 15.43
C ALA A 569 -1.87 10.27 14.43
N GLN A 570 -2.09 9.04 14.91
CA GLN A 570 -2.62 7.95 14.08
C GLN A 570 -4.01 8.28 13.48
N ARG A 571 -4.88 9.00 14.20
CA ARG A 571 -6.20 9.44 13.71
C ARG A 571 -6.09 10.47 12.57
N PHE A 572 -5.09 11.35 12.61
CA PHE A 572 -4.78 12.29 11.52
C PHE A 572 -3.89 11.69 10.41
N ASN A 573 -3.68 10.36 10.43
CA ASN A 573 -2.75 9.64 9.56
C ASN A 573 -1.32 10.22 9.59
N LEU A 574 -0.85 10.62 10.78
CA LEU A 574 0.48 11.15 11.04
C LEU A 574 1.38 10.18 11.77
N ALA A 575 2.66 10.19 11.40
CA ALA A 575 3.69 9.44 12.10
C ALA A 575 4.12 10.20 13.36
N SER A 576 4.55 9.45 14.39
CA SER A 576 4.91 10.07 15.67
C SER A 576 5.93 9.27 16.46
N THR A 577 6.87 9.95 17.13
CA THR A 577 7.95 9.32 17.91
C THR A 577 8.25 10.07 19.21
N SER A 578 8.45 9.36 20.32
CA SER A 578 8.71 9.95 21.65
C SER A 578 10.22 10.24 21.86
N ARG A 579 10.68 11.46 21.56
CA ARG A 579 12.07 11.94 21.70
C ARG A 579 12.35 12.51 23.10
N GLY A 580 13.61 12.45 23.54
CA GLY A 580 14.06 12.89 24.86
C GLY A 580 14.14 11.77 25.91
N ARG A 581 14.58 12.11 27.12
CA ARG A 581 14.59 11.24 28.32
C ARG A 581 13.61 11.82 29.34
N GLU A 582 12.98 10.98 30.17
CA GLU A 582 12.11 11.49 31.25
C GLU A 582 12.94 12.41 32.19
N PRO A 583 12.39 13.55 32.67
CA PRO A 583 11.04 14.06 32.43
C PRO A 583 10.87 14.79 31.09
N GLU A 584 11.95 15.29 30.47
CA GLU A 584 11.97 16.10 29.24
C GLU A 584 11.66 15.31 27.94
N ARG A 585 10.80 14.29 28.03
CA ARG A 585 10.43 13.43 26.90
C ARG A 585 9.09 13.85 26.33
N SER A 586 9.08 14.16 25.03
CA SER A 586 7.94 14.69 24.28
C SER A 586 7.68 13.86 23.02
N VAL A 587 6.54 14.11 22.35
CA VAL A 587 6.22 13.49 21.06
C VAL A 587 6.60 14.46 19.93
N LEU A 588 7.33 13.96 18.94
CA LEU A 588 7.47 14.58 17.63
C LEU A 588 6.38 14.04 16.71
N LEU A 589 5.53 14.91 16.17
CA LEU A 589 4.63 14.60 15.05
C LEU A 589 5.34 14.90 13.74
N TYR A 590 5.14 14.05 12.73
CA TYR A 590 5.69 14.25 11.39
C TYR A 590 4.80 13.57 10.35
N ARG A 591 4.85 14.03 9.11
CA ARG A 591 4.14 13.38 8.01
C ARG A 591 4.73 11.96 7.86
N PRO A 592 3.93 10.89 7.80
CA PRO A 592 4.48 9.59 7.43
C PRO A 592 5.00 9.72 6.00
N TRP A 593 6.03 8.94 5.69
CA TRP A 593 6.32 8.62 4.31
C TRP A 593 5.03 8.15 3.62
N PRO A 594 4.67 8.67 2.42
CA PRO A 594 3.71 7.96 1.59
C PRO A 594 4.21 6.54 1.34
N VAL A 595 3.35 5.64 0.87
CA VAL A 595 3.80 4.28 0.51
C VAL A 595 4.66 4.29 -0.76
N ALA A 596 4.74 5.44 -1.44
CA ALA A 596 5.72 5.73 -2.48
C ALA A 596 7.10 6.09 -1.90
N GLY A 597 8.15 5.80 -2.66
CA GLY A 597 9.55 6.06 -2.31
C GLY A 597 9.94 7.54 -2.39
N LEU A 598 11.16 7.82 -1.94
CA LEU A 598 11.75 9.17 -1.87
C LEU A 598 12.36 9.58 -3.23
N PHE A 599 11.95 10.69 -3.81
CA PHE A 599 12.55 11.24 -5.02
C PHE A 599 13.51 12.41 -4.72
N ILE A 600 14.79 12.24 -5.04
CA ILE A 600 15.86 13.24 -4.89
C ILE A 600 16.36 13.67 -6.27
N ALA A 601 16.48 14.97 -6.53
CA ALA A 601 17.13 15.49 -7.74
C ALA A 601 18.38 16.31 -7.41
N PHE A 602 19.40 16.21 -8.26
CA PHE A 602 20.60 17.04 -8.23
C PHE A 602 20.58 18.03 -9.40
N GLU A 603 20.74 19.31 -9.09
CA GLU A 603 20.60 20.42 -10.03
C GLU A 603 21.74 21.44 -9.93
N GLY A 604 21.82 22.34 -10.91
CA GLY A 604 22.88 23.35 -11.02
C GLY A 604 23.64 23.35 -12.36
N GLY A 605 24.63 24.23 -12.46
CA GLY A 605 25.40 24.48 -13.70
C GLY A 605 26.32 23.34 -14.17
N GLU A 606 26.99 23.55 -15.30
CA GLU A 606 27.98 22.58 -15.80
C GLU A 606 29.21 22.52 -14.89
N GLY A 607 29.77 21.32 -14.70
CA GLY A 607 30.92 21.09 -13.81
C GLY A 607 30.67 21.33 -12.31
N ALA A 608 29.41 21.53 -11.88
CA ALA A 608 29.03 21.66 -10.47
C ALA A 608 29.15 20.36 -9.65
N GLY A 609 29.43 19.21 -10.28
CA GLY A 609 29.65 17.93 -9.60
C GLY A 609 28.43 17.02 -9.40
N LYS A 610 27.27 17.38 -9.99
CA LYS A 610 25.98 16.65 -9.86
C LYS A 610 26.11 15.13 -10.00
N THR A 611 26.61 14.65 -11.14
CA THR A 611 26.78 13.22 -11.43
C THR A 611 27.64 12.50 -10.38
N THR A 612 28.67 13.19 -9.85
CA THR A 612 29.53 12.67 -8.78
C THR A 612 28.76 12.54 -7.47
N GLN A 613 28.06 13.60 -7.05
CA GLN A 613 27.30 13.61 -5.80
C GLN A 613 26.10 12.64 -5.83
N ALA A 614 25.39 12.55 -6.96
CA ALA A 614 24.33 11.58 -7.16
C ALA A 614 24.83 10.12 -7.09
N SER A 615 26.04 9.85 -7.61
CA SER A 615 26.67 8.53 -7.51
C SER A 615 27.14 8.23 -6.09
N LEU A 616 27.80 9.18 -5.41
CA LEU A 616 28.25 9.03 -4.02
C LEU A 616 27.08 8.84 -3.05
N LEU A 617 25.95 9.51 -3.29
CA LEU A 617 24.74 9.30 -2.50
C LEU A 617 24.18 7.88 -2.73
N ARG A 618 24.04 7.42 -3.99
CA ARG A 618 23.62 6.05 -4.29
C ARG A 618 24.50 5.03 -3.56
N ASP A 619 25.82 5.13 -3.70
CA ASP A 619 26.76 4.17 -3.13
C ASP A 619 26.66 4.11 -1.59
N ARG A 620 26.37 5.25 -0.95
CA ARG A 620 26.17 5.37 0.50
C ARG A 620 24.79 4.87 0.96
N LEU A 621 23.75 4.98 0.12
CA LEU A 621 22.44 4.35 0.34
C LEU A 621 22.50 2.82 0.19
N GLU A 622 23.16 2.32 -0.86
CA GLU A 622 23.39 0.89 -1.08
C GLU A 622 24.19 0.27 0.08
N ALA A 623 25.28 0.91 0.51
CA ALA A 623 26.03 0.52 1.71
C ALA A 623 25.19 0.56 3.01
N SER A 624 24.14 1.39 3.05
CA SER A 624 23.18 1.48 4.15
C SER A 624 21.99 0.50 4.00
N SER A 625 22.00 -0.37 2.98
CA SER A 625 20.89 -1.28 2.62
C SER A 625 19.55 -0.59 2.33
N VAL A 626 19.59 0.66 1.84
CA VAL A 626 18.41 1.41 1.39
C VAL A 626 18.21 1.16 -0.12
N PRO A 627 17.08 0.57 -0.57
CA PRO A 627 16.83 0.38 -1.99
C PRO A 627 16.78 1.72 -2.73
N CYS A 628 17.63 1.89 -3.74
CA CYS A 628 17.68 3.11 -4.54
C CYS A 628 17.97 2.82 -6.02
N GLU A 629 17.61 3.76 -6.89
CA GLU A 629 17.95 3.75 -8.32
C GLU A 629 18.40 5.13 -8.77
N LEU A 630 19.44 5.19 -9.63
CA LEU A 630 20.04 6.43 -10.12
C LEU A 630 19.78 6.60 -11.62
N PHE A 631 19.02 7.63 -11.97
CA PHE A 631 18.74 8.06 -13.34
C PHE A 631 19.43 9.40 -13.66
N ARG A 632 19.40 9.79 -14.93
CA ARG A 632 20.04 11.01 -15.44
C ARG A 632 19.30 11.53 -16.65
N GLU A 633 18.95 12.81 -16.66
CA GLU A 633 18.28 13.42 -17.80
C GLU A 633 19.24 14.17 -18.76
N PRO A 634 18.86 14.32 -20.04
CA PRO A 634 17.95 13.42 -20.77
C PRO A 634 18.65 12.07 -20.95
N GLY A 635 17.96 10.95 -20.78
CA GLY A 635 18.61 9.62 -20.77
C GLY A 635 17.80 8.56 -20.02
N GLY A 636 18.46 7.47 -19.62
CA GLY A 636 17.91 6.43 -18.73
C GLY A 636 16.87 5.48 -19.35
N THR A 637 16.37 5.77 -20.56
CA THR A 637 15.54 4.88 -21.39
C THR A 637 16.10 4.82 -22.81
N VAL A 638 15.66 3.84 -23.61
CA VAL A 638 16.14 3.68 -25.00
C VAL A 638 15.88 4.94 -25.82
N LEU A 639 14.65 5.49 -25.76
CA LEU A 639 14.31 6.75 -26.41
C LEU A 639 15.07 7.94 -25.79
N GLY A 640 15.20 7.97 -24.46
CA GLY A 640 15.92 9.03 -23.75
C GLY A 640 17.39 9.15 -24.16
N GLU A 641 18.11 8.05 -24.37
CA GLU A 641 19.51 8.06 -24.82
C GLU A 641 19.65 8.37 -26.34
N TYR A 642 18.68 8.00 -27.18
CA TYR A 642 18.62 8.50 -28.57
C TYR A 642 18.42 10.02 -28.62
N LEU A 643 17.45 10.56 -27.86
CA LEU A 643 17.19 12.00 -27.78
C LEU A 643 18.38 12.74 -27.14
N ARG A 644 19.02 12.19 -26.11
CA ARG A 644 20.27 12.70 -25.52
C ARG A 644 21.36 12.86 -26.58
N THR A 645 21.55 11.83 -27.42
CA THR A 645 22.57 11.82 -28.49
C THR A 645 22.31 12.93 -29.52
N TYR A 646 21.04 13.22 -29.83
CA TYR A 646 20.70 14.36 -30.69
C TYR A 646 20.91 15.70 -29.98
N LEU A 647 20.40 15.85 -28.75
CA LEU A 647 20.46 17.09 -27.95
C LEU A 647 21.89 17.54 -27.60
N LYS A 648 22.82 16.61 -27.37
CA LYS A 648 24.24 16.93 -27.12
C LYS A 648 24.98 17.46 -28.36
N SER A 649 24.46 17.19 -29.56
CA SER A 649 25.11 17.52 -30.83
C SER A 649 24.84 18.93 -31.32
N HIS A 650 25.84 19.57 -31.95
CA HIS A 650 25.75 20.94 -32.51
C HIS A 650 24.85 21.06 -33.75
N ARG A 651 23.96 20.09 -34.00
CA ARG A 651 22.94 20.13 -35.06
C ARG A 651 21.97 21.30 -34.83
N PRO A 652 21.50 21.99 -35.88
CA PRO A 652 20.50 23.04 -35.73
C PRO A 652 19.20 22.49 -35.14
N THR A 653 18.62 23.24 -34.21
CA THR A 653 17.35 22.93 -33.53
C THR A 653 16.85 24.23 -32.91
N THR A 654 15.55 24.51 -33.01
CA THR A 654 14.96 25.69 -32.37
C THR A 654 14.83 25.47 -30.85
N PRO A 655 14.69 26.53 -30.02
CA PRO A 655 14.50 26.38 -28.58
C PRO A 655 13.28 25.53 -28.20
N GLU A 656 12.20 25.60 -28.99
CA GLU A 656 10.94 24.89 -28.75
C GLU A 656 11.10 23.40 -29.09
N ALA A 657 11.79 23.07 -30.17
CA ALA A 657 12.12 21.68 -30.52
C ALA A 657 13.16 21.08 -29.55
N GLU A 658 14.08 21.89 -29.01
CA GLU A 658 14.97 21.50 -27.91
C GLU A 658 14.16 21.16 -26.65
N LEU A 659 13.25 22.05 -26.23
CA LEU A 659 12.33 21.84 -25.11
C LEU A 659 11.49 20.56 -25.27
N LEU A 660 10.78 20.40 -26.38
CA LEU A 660 9.92 19.24 -26.63
C LEU A 660 10.71 17.91 -26.65
N MET A 661 11.98 17.90 -27.07
CA MET A 661 12.83 16.71 -26.96
C MET A 661 13.29 16.40 -25.53
N PHE A 662 13.51 17.41 -24.67
CA PHE A 662 13.71 17.18 -23.25
C PHE A 662 12.45 16.59 -22.60
N GLU A 663 11.27 17.16 -22.87
CA GLU A 663 10.00 16.67 -22.30
C GLU A 663 9.62 15.27 -22.82
N ALA A 664 9.90 14.94 -24.08
CA ALA A 664 9.70 13.60 -24.62
C ALA A 664 10.62 12.55 -23.95
N ALA A 665 11.90 12.90 -23.73
CA ALA A 665 12.84 12.03 -23.00
C ALA A 665 12.41 11.84 -21.54
N ARG A 666 11.94 12.91 -20.88
CA ARG A 666 11.41 12.91 -19.51
C ARG A 666 10.16 12.07 -19.37
N THR A 667 9.16 12.26 -20.24
CA THR A 667 7.90 11.51 -20.21
C THR A 667 8.15 10.00 -20.26
N GLN A 668 9.06 9.56 -21.15
CA GLN A 668 9.46 8.16 -21.22
C GLN A 668 10.18 7.70 -19.94
N LEU A 669 11.13 8.48 -19.41
CA LEU A 669 11.85 8.13 -18.18
C LEU A 669 10.92 8.07 -16.94
N VAL A 670 9.94 8.98 -16.87
CA VAL A 670 8.98 9.02 -15.76
C VAL A 670 8.11 7.78 -15.76
N VAL A 671 7.45 7.48 -16.88
CA VAL A 671 6.52 6.33 -17.00
C VAL A 671 7.26 4.97 -16.97
N GLU A 672 8.44 4.86 -17.59
CA GLU A 672 9.14 3.58 -17.74
C GLU A 672 10.07 3.23 -16.55
N LYS A 673 10.41 4.20 -15.69
CA LYS A 673 11.41 4.04 -14.61
C LYS A 673 11.05 4.73 -13.30
N ILE A 674 10.90 6.06 -13.30
CA ILE A 674 10.80 6.83 -12.04
C ILE A 674 9.51 6.49 -11.30
N GLN A 675 8.34 6.56 -11.96
CA GLN A 675 7.06 6.24 -11.33
C GLN A 675 7.04 4.79 -10.79
N PRO A 676 7.39 3.74 -11.57
CA PRO A 676 7.49 2.39 -11.03
C PRO A 676 8.48 2.24 -9.86
N ALA A 677 9.62 2.94 -9.87
CA ALA A 677 10.59 2.86 -8.77
C ALA A 677 10.05 3.51 -7.48
N LEU A 678 9.34 4.64 -7.61
CA LEU A 678 8.65 5.29 -6.48
C LEU A 678 7.47 4.44 -5.98
N GLU A 679 6.63 3.88 -6.86
CA GLU A 679 5.54 2.97 -6.48
C GLU A 679 6.04 1.71 -5.75
N ASN A 680 7.27 1.27 -6.02
CA ASN A 680 7.94 0.17 -5.32
C ASN A 680 8.72 0.62 -4.06
N GLY A 681 8.52 1.85 -3.57
CA GLY A 681 9.09 2.34 -2.32
C GLY A 681 10.61 2.60 -2.34
N LYS A 682 11.24 2.72 -3.52
CA LYS A 682 12.69 2.94 -3.66
C LYS A 682 13.05 4.42 -3.61
N THR A 683 14.24 4.74 -3.10
CA THR A 683 14.79 6.10 -3.23
C THR A 683 15.28 6.32 -4.67
N VAL A 684 14.55 7.12 -5.45
CA VAL A 684 15.00 7.54 -6.78
C VAL A 684 15.94 8.74 -6.66
N ILE A 685 17.08 8.68 -7.35
CA ILE A 685 18.01 9.80 -7.50
C ILE A 685 18.04 10.18 -8.98
N ALA A 686 17.93 11.48 -9.30
CA ALA A 686 18.10 12.00 -10.66
C ALA A 686 19.25 13.01 -10.76
N ASP A 687 20.19 12.78 -11.67
CA ASP A 687 21.13 13.81 -12.17
C ASP A 687 20.41 14.64 -13.25
N ARG A 688 19.94 15.83 -12.85
CA ARG A 688 18.95 16.70 -13.53
C ARG A 688 17.52 16.15 -13.60
N PHE A 689 16.54 17.06 -13.48
CA PHE A 689 15.11 16.81 -13.71
C PHE A 689 14.43 18.07 -14.30
N SER A 690 13.13 18.28 -14.05
CA SER A 690 12.32 19.40 -14.55
C SER A 690 12.90 20.79 -14.29
N ALA A 691 13.53 21.01 -13.13
CA ALA A 691 14.11 22.31 -12.78
C ALA A 691 15.28 22.73 -13.68
N SER A 692 16.05 21.77 -14.22
CA SER A 692 17.02 22.02 -15.29
C SER A 692 16.33 22.60 -16.54
N THR A 693 15.13 22.15 -16.89
CA THR A 693 14.42 22.67 -18.07
C THR A 693 13.90 24.10 -17.84
N VAL A 694 13.38 24.41 -16.64
CA VAL A 694 13.02 25.79 -16.26
C VAL A 694 14.23 26.73 -16.35
N SER A 695 15.40 26.29 -15.86
CA SER A 695 16.64 27.10 -15.92
C SER A 695 17.21 27.26 -17.34
N TYR A 696 17.30 26.18 -18.12
CA TYR A 696 17.96 26.20 -19.44
C TYR A 696 17.03 26.70 -20.55
N GLN A 697 15.79 26.22 -20.63
CA GLN A 697 14.85 26.60 -21.68
C GLN A 697 14.04 27.84 -21.31
N GLY A 698 13.67 28.02 -20.04
CA GLY A 698 13.11 29.27 -19.53
C GLY A 698 14.15 30.39 -19.49
N HIS A 699 14.96 30.45 -18.43
CA HIS A 699 15.89 31.57 -18.21
C HIS A 699 17.06 31.63 -19.22
N GLY A 700 17.59 30.48 -19.65
CA GLY A 700 18.69 30.41 -20.61
C GLY A 700 18.29 30.81 -22.04
N ARG A 701 17.30 30.12 -22.63
CA ARG A 701 16.82 30.35 -24.01
C ARG A 701 15.80 31.49 -24.14
N GLY A 702 15.08 31.85 -23.07
CA GLY A 702 14.06 32.90 -23.09
C GLY A 702 12.66 32.44 -23.50
N ILE A 703 12.33 31.15 -23.37
CA ILE A 703 10.95 30.66 -23.58
C ILE A 703 10.09 31.08 -22.39
N ASP A 704 8.81 31.38 -22.63
CA ASP A 704 7.86 31.73 -21.58
C ASP A 704 7.80 30.67 -20.46
N LEU A 705 7.89 31.13 -19.21
CA LEU A 705 7.93 30.27 -18.03
C LEU A 705 6.59 29.55 -17.80
N GLY A 706 5.47 30.13 -18.21
CA GLY A 706 4.16 29.47 -18.17
C GLY A 706 4.10 28.28 -19.11
N VAL A 707 4.55 28.45 -20.36
CA VAL A 707 4.68 27.37 -21.36
C VAL A 707 5.62 26.27 -20.87
N VAL A 708 6.81 26.63 -20.36
CA VAL A 708 7.77 25.65 -19.84
C VAL A 708 7.20 24.89 -18.63
N THR A 709 6.56 25.57 -17.69
CA THR A 709 5.96 24.94 -16.50
C THR A 709 4.80 24.01 -16.87
N ALA A 710 3.94 24.41 -17.81
CA ALA A 710 2.83 23.59 -18.29
C ALA A 710 3.32 22.30 -18.98
N LEU A 711 4.33 22.40 -19.84
CA LEU A 711 4.92 21.25 -20.51
C LEU A 711 5.66 20.32 -19.53
N ASN A 712 6.37 20.86 -18.53
CA ASN A 712 6.99 20.07 -17.47
C ASN A 712 5.94 19.31 -16.65
N GLY A 713 4.86 19.97 -16.22
CA GLY A 713 3.78 19.34 -15.45
C GLY A 713 3.06 18.21 -16.22
N PHE A 714 2.91 18.36 -17.53
CA PHE A 714 2.43 17.30 -18.41
C PHE A 714 3.42 16.14 -18.51
N ALA A 715 4.71 16.43 -18.75
CA ALA A 715 5.75 15.42 -18.94
C ALA A 715 6.06 14.60 -17.68
N THR A 716 5.94 15.20 -16.48
CA THR A 716 6.08 14.46 -15.21
C THR A 716 4.79 13.86 -14.68
N GLN A 717 3.65 14.12 -15.32
CA GLN A 717 2.31 13.70 -14.85
C GLN A 717 2.04 14.12 -13.39
N GLY A 718 2.58 15.28 -12.99
CA GLY A 718 2.48 15.81 -11.62
C GLY A 718 3.54 15.29 -10.64
N ILE A 719 4.41 14.35 -11.02
CA ILE A 719 5.53 13.90 -10.18
C ILE A 719 6.58 15.02 -10.04
N THR A 720 7.03 15.27 -8.82
CA THR A 720 8.10 16.22 -8.48
C THR A 720 9.04 15.60 -7.44
N PRO A 721 10.33 15.96 -7.41
CA PRO A 721 11.24 15.48 -6.37
C PRO A 721 10.84 16.01 -4.99
N ASP A 722 10.86 15.16 -3.96
CA ASP A 722 10.65 15.58 -2.57
C ASP A 722 11.79 16.50 -2.08
N LEU A 723 13.00 16.29 -2.62
CA LEU A 723 14.21 17.05 -2.26
C LEU A 723 15.04 17.38 -3.49
N ILE A 724 15.43 18.65 -3.63
CA ILE A 724 16.27 19.14 -4.74
C ILE A 724 17.57 19.74 -4.18
N PHE A 725 18.70 19.12 -4.49
CA PHE A 725 20.03 19.64 -4.18
C PHE A 725 20.53 20.55 -5.31
N LEU A 726 20.57 21.86 -5.05
CA LEU A 726 21.23 22.81 -5.95
C LEU A 726 22.71 22.91 -5.61
N LEU A 727 23.56 22.34 -6.46
CA LEU A 727 25.00 22.53 -6.40
C LEU A 727 25.36 23.86 -7.08
N ASP A 728 25.46 24.93 -6.29
CA ASP A 728 25.78 26.25 -6.83
C ASP A 728 27.29 26.43 -7.01
N VAL A 729 27.69 27.00 -8.15
CA VAL A 729 29.07 27.38 -8.44
C VAL A 729 29.07 28.48 -9.51
N ALA A 730 30.01 29.42 -9.42
CA ALA A 730 30.20 30.43 -10.46
C ALA A 730 30.49 29.76 -11.83
N PRO A 731 29.82 30.14 -12.93
CA PRO A 731 29.91 29.43 -14.21
C PRO A 731 31.33 29.27 -14.75
N VAL A 732 32.20 30.28 -14.57
CA VAL A 732 33.62 30.25 -14.95
C VAL A 732 34.35 29.06 -14.30
N VAL A 733 34.08 28.80 -13.02
CA VAL A 733 34.70 27.71 -12.25
C VAL A 733 34.11 26.35 -12.65
N GLY A 734 32.79 26.29 -12.85
CA GLY A 734 32.10 25.09 -13.35
C GLY A 734 32.58 24.64 -14.73
N LEU A 735 32.60 25.56 -15.71
CA LEU A 735 33.09 25.27 -17.06
C LEU A 735 34.56 24.82 -17.06
N SER A 736 35.42 25.46 -16.25
CA SER A 736 36.84 25.06 -16.10
C SER A 736 37.03 23.63 -15.57
N ARG A 737 36.10 23.15 -14.72
CA ARG A 737 36.06 21.74 -14.27
C ARG A 737 35.59 20.81 -15.40
N SER A 738 34.56 21.22 -16.16
CA SER A 738 34.00 20.44 -17.28
C SER A 738 34.96 20.28 -18.48
N THR A 739 35.75 21.31 -18.79
CA THR A 739 36.74 21.26 -19.87
C THR A 739 37.94 20.37 -19.54
N GLY A 740 38.19 20.08 -18.26
CA GLY A 740 39.29 19.25 -17.78
C GLY A 740 40.55 20.03 -17.41
N GLY A 741 40.40 21.26 -16.88
CA GLY A 741 41.54 22.06 -16.42
C GLY A 741 42.23 22.88 -17.52
N LEU A 742 41.57 23.09 -18.67
CA LEU A 742 42.00 24.13 -19.62
C LEU A 742 41.72 25.50 -19.01
N GLN A 743 42.78 26.14 -18.54
CA GLN A 743 42.79 27.47 -17.95
C GLN A 743 42.32 28.49 -19.00
N LEU A 744 41.16 29.11 -18.76
CA LEU A 744 40.59 30.14 -19.65
C LEU A 744 41.57 31.31 -19.77
N PRO A 745 42.10 31.62 -20.96
CA PRO A 745 42.97 32.78 -21.14
C PRO A 745 42.19 34.07 -20.93
N PHE A 746 42.84 35.03 -20.29
CA PHE A 746 42.48 36.44 -20.42
C PHE A 746 43.00 36.93 -21.78
N GLU A 747 42.30 37.88 -22.40
CA GLU A 747 42.53 38.41 -23.76
C GLU A 747 42.13 37.48 -24.94
N MET A 748 41.76 38.12 -26.06
CA MET A 748 41.29 37.50 -27.29
C MET A 748 42.44 37.27 -28.26
N ASP A 749 42.52 36.10 -28.88
CA ASP A 749 42.91 36.02 -30.29
C ASP A 749 42.35 34.76 -30.96
N TRP A 750 41.93 34.86 -32.24
CA TRP A 750 41.07 33.85 -32.88
C TRP A 750 41.71 33.07 -34.04
N ALA A 751 43.05 33.03 -34.12
CA ALA A 751 43.77 32.59 -35.33
C ALA A 751 45.03 31.73 -35.10
N ALA A 752 44.87 30.46 -34.70
CA ALA A 752 45.79 29.37 -35.09
C ALA A 752 45.16 27.98 -34.84
N SER A 753 45.40 27.03 -35.75
CA SER A 753 45.00 25.62 -35.59
C SER A 753 46.23 24.73 -35.39
N ILE A 754 46.16 23.78 -34.46
CA ILE A 754 46.88 22.49 -34.47
C ILE A 754 46.15 21.51 -33.50
N SER A 755 46.32 20.21 -33.73
CA SER A 755 45.49 19.11 -33.20
C SER A 755 46.39 17.94 -32.73
N PRO A 756 45.89 16.77 -32.27
CA PRO A 756 44.65 16.48 -31.52
C PRO A 756 44.89 15.63 -30.24
N ILE A 757 43.95 15.65 -29.28
CA ILE A 757 43.70 14.49 -28.40
C ILE A 757 42.25 14.05 -28.60
N LYS A 758 42.03 12.76 -28.92
CA LYS A 758 40.72 12.22 -29.31
C LYS A 758 39.74 12.08 -28.13
N ARG A 759 39.05 13.16 -27.80
CA ARG A 759 37.63 13.11 -27.38
C ARG A 759 36.79 13.61 -28.56
N LYS A 760 35.55 13.12 -28.71
CA LYS A 760 34.62 13.69 -29.69
C LYS A 760 34.34 15.15 -29.32
N VAL A 761 34.51 16.05 -30.29
CA VAL A 761 34.17 17.47 -30.14
C VAL A 761 32.64 17.69 -30.21
N ASP A 762 31.96 16.79 -30.94
CA ASP A 762 30.57 16.83 -31.38
C ASP A 762 29.50 16.66 -30.25
N ASP A 763 29.91 16.50 -28.99
CA ASP A 763 29.03 16.17 -27.85
C ASP A 763 28.96 17.31 -26.81
N ARG A 764 29.23 18.57 -27.19
CA ARG A 764 29.43 19.72 -26.26
C ARG A 764 28.51 20.94 -26.46
N ARG A 765 27.41 20.79 -27.20
CA ARG A 765 26.49 21.89 -27.56
C ARG A 765 26.05 22.81 -26.41
N PHE A 766 25.92 22.31 -25.18
CA PHE A 766 25.51 23.13 -24.04
C PHE A 766 26.71 23.69 -23.26
N GLU A 767 27.84 23.01 -23.27
CA GLU A 767 29.09 23.44 -22.62
C GLU A 767 29.87 24.51 -23.41
N ASP A 768 29.58 24.64 -24.70
CA ASP A 768 30.17 25.64 -25.61
C ASP A 768 29.31 26.93 -25.72
N LEU A 769 28.31 27.12 -24.86
CA LEU A 769 27.46 28.32 -24.84
C LEU A 769 28.13 29.50 -24.11
N ASP A 770 27.63 30.72 -24.35
CA ASP A 770 28.24 31.93 -23.82
C ASP A 770 28.08 32.04 -22.28
N LEU A 771 29.00 32.79 -21.65
CA LEU A 771 29.03 32.92 -20.19
C LEU A 771 27.76 33.59 -19.63
N PHE A 772 27.11 34.48 -20.38
CA PHE A 772 25.85 35.09 -19.95
C PHE A 772 24.68 34.11 -20.02
N PHE A 773 24.67 33.15 -20.95
CA PHE A 773 23.72 32.03 -20.93
C PHE A 773 23.86 31.22 -19.65
N HIS A 774 25.08 30.83 -19.29
CA HIS A 774 25.32 30.05 -18.06
C HIS A 774 25.02 30.85 -16.78
N GLU A 775 25.25 32.16 -16.76
CA GLU A 775 24.84 32.99 -15.62
C GLU A 775 23.30 33.12 -15.55
N ARG A 776 22.58 33.29 -16.68
CA ARG A 776 21.10 33.25 -16.69
C ARG A 776 20.56 31.92 -16.16
N VAL A 777 21.17 30.80 -16.55
CA VAL A 777 20.84 29.46 -16.04
C VAL A 777 21.04 29.37 -14.52
N ARG A 778 22.16 29.89 -14.00
CA ARG A 778 22.46 29.92 -12.56
C ARG A 778 21.43 30.75 -11.79
N GLN A 779 21.11 31.95 -12.28
CA GLN A 779 20.09 32.81 -11.68
C GLN A 779 18.69 32.17 -11.74
N GLY A 780 18.38 31.41 -12.79
CA GLY A 780 17.14 30.62 -12.89
C GLY A 780 17.02 29.50 -11.83
N PHE A 781 18.12 28.84 -11.49
CA PHE A 781 18.14 27.89 -10.37
C PHE A 781 18.00 28.58 -9.01
N LEU A 782 18.73 29.68 -8.78
CA LEU A 782 18.67 30.43 -7.53
C LEU A 782 17.28 31.05 -7.29
N ALA A 783 16.59 31.49 -8.35
CA ALA A 783 15.22 31.97 -8.29
C ALA A 783 14.23 30.86 -7.88
N GLN A 784 14.35 29.64 -8.43
CA GLN A 784 13.53 28.49 -8.04
C GLN A 784 13.78 28.08 -6.58
N ALA A 785 15.05 28.01 -6.17
CA ALA A 785 15.42 27.67 -4.78
C ALA A 785 14.92 28.73 -3.78
N GLY A 786 14.96 30.02 -4.14
CA GLY A 786 14.41 31.11 -3.33
C GLY A 786 12.88 31.09 -3.25
N ALA A 787 12.19 30.58 -4.27
CA ALA A 787 10.73 30.47 -4.31
C ALA A 787 10.18 29.28 -3.50
N ASN A 788 10.94 28.18 -3.34
CA ASN A 788 10.53 27.03 -2.52
C ASN A 788 11.66 26.49 -1.62
N SER A 789 12.03 27.27 -0.61
CA SER A 789 13.08 26.92 0.37
C SER A 789 12.78 25.72 1.28
N GLN A 790 11.58 25.12 1.18
CA GLN A 790 11.23 23.88 1.89
C GLN A 790 11.65 22.62 1.11
N GLN A 791 11.71 22.70 -0.22
CA GLN A 791 12.05 21.58 -1.13
C GLN A 791 13.50 21.64 -1.63
N TRP A 792 14.14 22.81 -1.54
CA TRP A 792 15.45 23.08 -2.12
C TRP A 792 16.55 23.25 -1.07
N VAL A 793 17.63 22.48 -1.20
CA VAL A 793 18.86 22.62 -0.40
C VAL A 793 19.98 23.13 -1.32
N VAL A 794 20.38 24.39 -1.12
CA VAL A 794 21.49 25.00 -1.85
C VAL A 794 22.81 24.67 -1.16
N ILE A 795 23.74 24.05 -1.88
CA ILE A 795 25.08 23.69 -1.40
C ILE A 795 26.11 24.40 -2.27
N ASP A 796 27.05 25.09 -1.62
CA ASP A 796 28.22 25.67 -2.27
C ASP A 796 29.15 24.57 -2.79
N ALA A 797 29.20 24.41 -4.11
CA ALA A 797 30.06 23.45 -4.78
C ALA A 797 31.47 24.00 -5.10
N ALA A 798 31.85 25.17 -4.58
CA ALA A 798 33.25 25.59 -4.51
C ALA A 798 34.05 24.86 -3.40
N LEU A 799 33.36 24.29 -2.41
CA LEU A 799 33.93 23.48 -1.32
C LEU A 799 34.60 22.18 -1.82
N SER A 800 35.29 21.47 -0.92
CA SER A 800 35.88 20.16 -1.23
C SER A 800 34.81 19.09 -1.54
N LEU A 801 35.21 18.03 -2.23
CA LEU A 801 34.30 16.94 -2.61
C LEU A 801 33.68 16.30 -1.36
N GLU A 802 34.49 16.12 -0.33
CA GLU A 802 34.17 15.52 0.95
C GLU A 802 33.15 16.39 1.71
N GLU A 803 33.37 17.70 1.81
CA GLU A 803 32.44 18.64 2.47
C GLU A 803 31.07 18.70 1.77
N VAL A 804 31.05 18.70 0.43
CA VAL A 804 29.77 18.64 -0.32
C VAL A 804 29.07 17.31 -0.07
N THR A 805 29.82 16.20 -0.03
CA THR A 805 29.26 14.85 0.18
C THR A 805 28.65 14.68 1.58
N GLU A 806 29.31 15.17 2.63
CA GLU A 806 28.74 15.15 3.98
C GLU A 806 27.53 16.08 4.10
N ARG A 807 27.54 17.28 3.49
CA ARG A 807 26.35 18.18 3.49
C ARG A 807 25.14 17.57 2.77
N VAL A 808 25.36 16.87 1.65
CA VAL A 808 24.32 16.08 0.98
C VAL A 808 23.82 14.99 1.94
N TRP A 809 24.73 14.23 2.54
CA TRP A 809 24.36 13.15 3.45
C TRP A 809 23.63 13.63 4.71
N GLU A 810 24.02 14.75 5.32
CA GLU A 810 23.36 15.31 6.51
C GLU A 810 21.87 15.61 6.26
N ASN A 811 21.53 16.05 5.04
CA ASN A 811 20.15 16.31 4.64
C ASN A 811 19.38 15.02 4.31
N VAL A 812 20.02 13.99 3.74
CA VAL A 812 19.35 12.72 3.39
C VAL A 812 19.26 11.74 4.57
N GLN A 813 20.26 11.69 5.47
CA GLN A 813 20.34 10.70 6.55
C GLN A 813 19.11 10.73 7.47
N HIS A 814 18.56 11.91 7.73
CA HIS A 814 17.40 12.11 8.58
C HIS A 814 16.09 11.68 7.91
N LEU A 815 16.06 11.61 6.57
CA LEU A 815 14.95 11.10 5.79
C LEU A 815 14.96 9.55 5.79
N ILE A 816 16.12 8.95 5.55
CA ILE A 816 16.29 7.49 5.41
C ILE A 816 16.48 6.73 6.73
N THR A 817 16.56 7.42 7.89
CA THR A 817 16.83 6.75 9.19
C THR A 817 15.76 5.71 9.49
N PRO A 818 16.11 4.40 9.58
CA PRO A 818 15.11 3.36 9.71
C PRO A 818 14.40 3.42 11.07
N VAL A 819 13.07 3.45 11.04
CA VAL A 819 12.28 3.08 12.23
C VAL A 819 12.54 1.62 12.51
N VAL A 820 13.38 1.34 13.51
CA VAL A 820 13.52 -0.01 14.10
C VAL A 820 12.14 -0.45 14.57
N ARG A 821 11.46 -1.27 13.77
CA ARG A 821 10.16 -1.84 14.13
C ARG A 821 10.35 -2.78 15.33
N PRO A 822 9.86 -2.47 16.54
CA PRO A 822 9.65 -3.53 17.52
C PRO A 822 8.64 -4.49 16.91
N ILE A 823 8.97 -5.79 16.86
CA ILE A 823 8.09 -6.82 16.31
C ILE A 823 6.80 -6.85 17.14
N LYS A 824 5.74 -6.23 16.62
CA LYS A 824 4.41 -6.19 17.25
C LYS A 824 3.53 -7.27 16.63
N ALA A 825 3.01 -8.15 17.49
CA ALA A 825 2.07 -9.17 17.11
C ALA A 825 0.75 -8.56 16.58
N THR A 826 0.08 -9.31 15.71
CA THR A 826 -1.17 -8.97 15.04
C THR A 826 -2.25 -8.50 16.02
N PRO A 827 -2.96 -7.39 15.74
CA PRO A 827 -4.17 -7.06 16.48
C PRO A 827 -5.28 -8.06 16.15
N ALA A 828 -5.85 -8.70 17.16
CA ALA A 828 -7.03 -9.54 16.99
C ALA A 828 -8.29 -8.65 16.87
N GLN A 829 -9.15 -8.96 15.90
CA GLN A 829 -10.42 -8.26 15.69
C GLN A 829 -11.31 -8.28 16.96
N PRO A 830 -12.12 -7.23 17.20
CA PRO A 830 -13.18 -7.28 18.20
C PRO A 830 -14.31 -8.19 17.71
N ILE A 831 -14.78 -9.08 18.59
CA ILE A 831 -16.04 -9.82 18.37
C ILE A 831 -17.19 -8.85 18.70
N PRO A 832 -18.21 -8.68 17.83
CA PRO A 832 -19.34 -7.81 18.12
C PRO A 832 -20.09 -8.28 19.36
N GLN A 833 -20.45 -7.35 20.24
CA GLN A 833 -21.42 -7.59 21.30
C GLN A 833 -22.81 -7.23 20.78
N ALA A 834 -23.78 -8.13 20.95
CA ALA A 834 -25.16 -7.84 20.61
C ALA A 834 -25.74 -6.82 21.60
N GLU A 835 -26.26 -5.70 21.08
CA GLU A 835 -27.11 -4.82 21.86
C GLU A 835 -28.52 -5.44 21.96
N LEU A 836 -29.06 -5.47 23.17
CA LEU A 836 -30.40 -5.96 23.45
C LEU A 836 -31.41 -4.86 23.11
N TRP A 837 -32.30 -5.16 22.16
CA TRP A 837 -33.46 -4.30 21.89
C TRP A 837 -34.34 -4.22 23.13
N SER A 838 -34.67 -3.00 23.55
CA SER A 838 -35.56 -2.72 24.68
C SER A 838 -37.02 -2.74 24.23
N GLU A 839 -37.56 -3.93 23.98
CA GLU A 839 -38.98 -4.12 23.65
C GLU A 839 -39.89 -3.60 24.76
N THR A 840 -40.58 -2.49 24.48
CA THR A 840 -41.66 -1.97 25.31
C THR A 840 -42.96 -2.67 24.90
N VAL A 841 -43.23 -3.82 25.51
CA VAL A 841 -44.41 -4.64 25.18
C VAL A 841 -45.68 -4.02 25.76
N GLU A 842 -46.46 -3.31 24.94
CA GLU A 842 -47.86 -3.05 25.25
C GLU A 842 -48.69 -4.34 25.17
N ALA A 843 -49.65 -4.49 26.08
CA ALA A 843 -50.37 -5.74 26.28
C ALA A 843 -51.57 -5.90 25.32
N ALA A 844 -51.50 -6.87 24.42
CA ALA A 844 -52.64 -7.30 23.62
C ALA A 844 -53.63 -8.16 24.45
N PRO A 845 -54.95 -7.90 24.40
CA PRO A 845 -55.94 -8.68 25.15
C PRO A 845 -56.24 -10.04 24.50
N THR A 846 -56.60 -10.98 25.37
CA THR A 846 -56.91 -12.40 25.15
C THR A 846 -57.83 -12.77 23.98
N ARG A 847 -57.44 -13.84 23.27
CA ARG A 847 -58.26 -14.95 22.72
C ARG A 847 -59.57 -14.63 21.97
N GLN A 848 -59.63 -15.11 20.72
CA GLN A 848 -60.37 -16.36 20.43
C GLN A 848 -59.63 -17.20 19.39
#